data_AF-E2NLC6-F1
#
_entry.id   AF-E2NLC6-F1
#
_cell.length_a   1.000
_cell.length_b   1.000
_cell.length_c   1.000
_cell.angle_alpha   90.00
_cell.angle_beta   90.00
_cell.angle_gamma   90.00
#
_symmetry.space_group_name_H-M   'P 1'
#
loop_
_entity.id
_entity.type
_entity.pdbx_description
1 polymer ?
#
loop_
_entity_poly.entity_id
_entity_poly.type
_entity_poly.pdbx_seq_one_letter_code
_entity_poly.pdbx_strand_id
1 'polypeptide(L)'
;MKKIILISILLLLYGTFLPAQEIKQNVEERLQAFFKEYTTNTVNIGTCKLDSFRIDFREKRLLIYTNERFAYQPLRPATVDAIYRHLKQILPGPVSYFKITLFANGRSIEDLIPNLYRKEKKDKTRLFNKLEYRDSPWVSRISRPYEITRGLERRHIALWQSHGKYYINNKNKWGWQRPRLFCTTEDQFTQSFILPYLIPMLENAGANVFTPRERDTQKQEVIVDNDGNLSGYGGQGSLYLEVKSRKARWQQTSQPGFAQQKRVYQDNENPFITGTARYAQTEKKKDKAFAEWIPDIPETGDYAVYVSYQTLPNSVSDAKYIVFHHGGTTEFKVNQQIGGGTWVYLGTFSFDKGKNDYGMVVLSNESKQKGVVCADAVRFGGGMGNIERGGETSGMPRYLEGARYSAQWAGMPYSVYGGREGKDDMSDDINVRSRMINYLSGGSIFNPKDKGLGVPFELSMALHSDAGASKEDKIIGTLGIYTTDFNNGVLGAGTDRYASRDLSDILLTQLQRDIRSNYAIDWTRRSMWNRNYSETRLPAVPSTIIELLSHQNFADMRLGHDPNFKFTVGRSIYKAILQYLCNQHGKDYVVQPLPVSNFAIRFGNKKNTLQLSWNGEEDLLEPTAKPREYIVYTRIGRGGFDNGVRVSSPSYTVKIEPGYCLFL
;
A
#
# COMPACT_ATOMS: atom_id res chain seq x y z
N MET A 1 72.50 -50.43 -33.79
CA MET A 1 72.01 -49.48 -32.76
C MET A 1 70.79 -48.78 -33.35
N LYS A 2 69.59 -49.36 -33.24
CA LYS A 2 68.59 -49.13 -32.18
C LYS A 2 68.22 -47.64 -32.08
N LYS A 3 67.13 -47.22 -32.73
CA LYS A 3 65.76 -47.18 -32.16
C LYS A 3 65.62 -46.27 -30.93
N ILE A 4 65.93 -44.96 -30.97
CA ILE A 4 65.57 -44.03 -29.86
C ILE A 4 65.18 -42.59 -30.32
N ILE A 5 64.71 -42.32 -31.54
CA ILE A 5 64.35 -40.92 -31.93
C ILE A 5 62.95 -40.80 -32.57
N LEU A 6 62.06 -41.78 -32.38
CA LEU A 6 60.69 -41.70 -32.93
C LEU A 6 59.56 -41.91 -31.90
N ILE A 7 59.83 -41.78 -30.60
CA ILE A 7 58.83 -41.96 -29.53
C ILE A 7 58.57 -40.66 -28.73
N SER A 8 59.39 -39.62 -28.87
CA SER A 8 59.26 -38.42 -28.03
C SER A 8 58.44 -37.27 -28.65
N ILE A 9 57.92 -37.42 -29.87
CA ILE A 9 57.04 -36.40 -30.52
C ILE A 9 55.58 -36.88 -30.63
N LEU A 10 55.29 -38.17 -30.45
CA LEU A 10 53.90 -38.68 -30.41
C LEU A 10 53.25 -38.66 -29.02
N LEU A 11 54.01 -38.36 -27.96
CA LEU A 11 53.51 -38.28 -26.58
C LEU A 11 53.08 -36.87 -26.15
N LEU A 12 53.20 -35.87 -27.02
CA LEU A 12 52.73 -34.49 -26.79
C LEU A 12 51.38 -34.16 -27.45
N LEU A 13 50.70 -35.15 -28.03
CA LEU A 13 49.36 -35.01 -28.64
C LEU A 13 48.27 -35.82 -27.95
N TYR A 14 48.56 -36.51 -26.85
CA TYR A 14 47.51 -37.00 -25.95
C TYR A 14 47.06 -35.86 -25.03
N GLY A 15 46.39 -34.86 -25.63
CA GLY A 15 45.35 -34.17 -24.89
C GLY A 15 44.40 -35.25 -24.39
N THR A 16 44.24 -35.35 -23.07
CA THR A 16 43.29 -36.26 -22.43
C THR A 16 41.90 -35.92 -22.93
N PHE A 17 41.47 -36.55 -24.03
CA PHE A 17 40.08 -36.61 -24.42
C PHE A 17 39.38 -37.49 -23.40
N LEU A 18 38.99 -36.90 -22.26
CA LEU A 18 37.99 -37.52 -21.41
C LEU A 18 36.77 -37.80 -22.30
N PRO A 19 36.29 -39.04 -22.40
CA PRO A 19 35.07 -39.32 -23.14
C PRO A 19 33.95 -38.41 -22.66
N ALA A 20 33.12 -37.92 -23.59
CA ALA A 20 32.07 -36.94 -23.30
C ALA A 20 31.12 -37.37 -22.16
N GLN A 21 31.01 -38.68 -21.93
CA GLN A 21 30.24 -39.30 -20.86
C GLN A 21 30.88 -39.09 -19.47
N GLU A 22 32.22 -39.18 -19.35
CA GLU A 22 32.95 -38.87 -18.10
C GLU A 22 32.91 -37.38 -17.78
N ILE A 23 33.03 -36.50 -18.80
CA ILE A 23 32.89 -35.05 -18.61
C ILE A 23 31.50 -34.72 -18.06
N LYS A 24 30.44 -35.33 -18.63
CA LYS A 24 29.06 -35.09 -18.18
C LYS A 24 28.85 -35.52 -16.73
N GLN A 25 29.33 -36.69 -16.35
CA GLN A 25 29.22 -37.18 -14.97
C GLN A 25 29.98 -36.27 -13.98
N ASN A 26 31.20 -35.89 -14.32
CA ASN A 26 32.02 -35.00 -13.49
C ASN A 26 31.38 -33.61 -13.30
N VAL A 27 30.81 -33.04 -14.36
CA VAL A 27 30.01 -31.80 -14.30
C VAL A 27 28.81 -31.97 -13.38
N GLU A 28 28.06 -33.06 -13.52
CA GLU A 28 26.88 -33.34 -12.70
C GLU A 28 27.23 -33.41 -11.20
N GLU A 29 28.23 -34.21 -10.83
CA GLU A 29 28.68 -34.38 -9.44
C GLU A 29 29.09 -33.04 -8.81
N ARG A 30 29.87 -32.22 -9.53
CA ARG A 30 30.32 -30.90 -9.05
C ARG A 30 29.17 -29.91 -8.90
N LEU A 31 28.22 -29.91 -9.83
CA LEU A 31 27.03 -29.06 -9.73
C LEU A 31 26.12 -29.50 -8.58
N GLN A 32 25.89 -30.81 -8.41
CA GLN A 32 25.12 -31.36 -7.30
C GLN A 32 25.74 -30.96 -5.95
N ALA A 33 27.06 -31.11 -5.79
CA ALA A 33 27.79 -30.69 -4.60
C ALA A 33 27.62 -29.18 -4.35
N PHE A 34 27.86 -28.35 -5.38
CA PHE A 34 27.69 -26.90 -5.29
C PHE A 34 26.32 -26.50 -4.78
N PHE A 35 25.23 -26.99 -5.38
CA PHE A 35 23.88 -26.57 -4.94
C PHE A 35 23.51 -27.12 -3.57
N LYS A 36 23.97 -28.33 -3.21
CA LYS A 36 23.74 -28.92 -1.90
C LYS A 36 24.40 -28.13 -0.78
N GLU A 37 25.61 -27.62 -1.02
CA GLU A 37 26.42 -26.88 -0.06
C GLU A 37 26.24 -25.35 -0.17
N TYR A 38 25.51 -24.88 -1.19
CA TYR A 38 25.29 -23.46 -1.42
C TYR A 38 24.55 -22.83 -0.24
N THR A 39 25.19 -21.82 0.35
CA THR A 39 24.62 -20.98 1.40
C THR A 39 24.78 -19.53 1.02
N THR A 40 23.95 -18.66 1.62
CA THR A 40 24.09 -17.21 1.45
C THR A 40 24.42 -16.58 2.79
N ASN A 41 25.19 -15.50 2.75
CA ASN A 41 25.57 -14.77 3.97
C ASN A 41 24.44 -13.86 4.47
N THR A 42 23.34 -13.73 3.72
CA THR A 42 22.31 -12.71 3.97
C THR A 42 20.92 -13.27 4.24
N VAL A 43 20.62 -14.48 3.75
CA VAL A 43 19.28 -15.09 3.80
C VAL A 43 19.39 -16.62 3.88
N ASN A 44 18.61 -17.24 4.77
CA ASN A 44 18.40 -18.68 4.72
C ASN A 44 17.34 -19.01 3.65
N ILE A 45 17.77 -19.62 2.55
CA ILE A 45 16.93 -20.09 1.43
C ILE A 45 16.67 -21.60 1.48
N GLY A 46 17.17 -22.28 2.52
CA GLY A 46 17.21 -23.73 2.62
C GLY A 46 18.12 -24.37 1.56
N THR A 47 18.08 -25.71 1.48
CA THR A 47 18.94 -26.47 0.57
C THR A 47 18.52 -26.30 -0.89
N CYS A 48 19.45 -25.85 -1.74
CA CYS A 48 19.25 -25.78 -3.18
C CYS A 48 19.53 -27.15 -3.81
N LYS A 49 18.96 -27.41 -4.98
CA LYS A 49 19.14 -28.67 -5.71
C LYS A 49 19.37 -28.41 -7.19
N LEU A 50 20.25 -29.19 -7.80
CA LEU A 50 20.34 -29.28 -9.25
C LEU A 50 19.11 -30.04 -9.76
N ASP A 51 18.38 -29.44 -10.71
CA ASP A 51 17.26 -30.11 -11.37
C ASP A 51 17.73 -30.79 -12.66
N SER A 52 18.46 -30.05 -13.51
CA SER A 52 19.05 -30.60 -14.73
C SER A 52 20.15 -29.67 -15.27
N PHE A 53 20.91 -30.13 -16.26
CA PHE A 53 21.84 -29.29 -17.02
C PHE A 53 21.97 -29.78 -18.46
N ARG A 54 22.41 -28.90 -19.35
CA ARG A 54 22.69 -29.20 -20.75
C ARG A 54 24.03 -28.59 -21.15
N ILE A 55 24.91 -29.43 -21.68
CA ILE A 55 26.18 -29.01 -22.29
C ILE A 55 25.99 -28.96 -23.80
N ASP A 56 26.30 -27.82 -24.40
CA ASP A 56 26.40 -27.65 -25.84
C ASP A 56 27.87 -27.41 -26.23
N PHE A 57 28.53 -28.45 -26.70
CA PHE A 57 29.93 -28.39 -27.10
C PHE A 57 30.16 -27.58 -28.38
N ARG A 58 29.16 -27.51 -29.26
CA ARG A 58 29.24 -26.77 -30.53
C ARG A 58 29.22 -25.27 -30.27
N GLU A 59 28.24 -24.82 -29.49
CA GLU A 59 28.07 -23.42 -29.13
C GLU A 59 28.93 -22.99 -27.93
N LYS A 60 29.65 -23.93 -27.30
CA LYS A 60 30.43 -23.74 -26.06
C LYS A 60 29.57 -23.12 -24.96
N ARG A 61 28.42 -23.74 -24.67
CA ARG A 61 27.45 -23.27 -23.66
C ARG A 61 27.15 -24.34 -22.62
N LEU A 62 26.93 -23.91 -21.38
CA LEU A 62 26.40 -24.73 -20.29
C LEU A 62 25.13 -24.07 -19.76
N LEU A 63 24.00 -24.77 -19.85
CA LEU A 63 22.73 -24.34 -19.26
C LEU A 63 22.50 -25.18 -18.00
N ILE A 64 22.29 -24.51 -16.86
CA ILE A 64 22.10 -25.16 -15.56
C ILE A 64 20.72 -24.79 -15.05
N TYR A 65 19.95 -25.75 -14.54
CA TYR A 65 18.62 -25.54 -13.99
C TYR A 65 18.60 -26.01 -12.54
N THR A 66 18.14 -25.14 -11.64
CA THR A 66 18.03 -25.40 -10.20
C THR A 66 16.62 -25.13 -9.71
N ASN A 67 16.27 -25.75 -8.59
CA ASN A 67 14.98 -25.56 -7.95
C ASN A 67 14.72 -24.10 -7.55
N GLU A 68 13.46 -23.80 -7.24
CA GLU A 68 12.98 -22.44 -7.01
C GLU A 68 13.65 -21.74 -5.80
N ARG A 69 14.17 -22.52 -4.84
CA ARG A 69 14.83 -22.01 -3.64
C ARG A 69 16.01 -21.10 -3.96
N PHE A 70 16.76 -21.40 -5.02
CA PHE A 70 17.89 -20.56 -5.44
C PHE A 70 17.44 -19.14 -5.84
N ALA A 71 16.20 -18.96 -6.31
CA ALA A 71 15.64 -17.66 -6.69
C ALA A 71 15.14 -16.82 -5.49
N TYR A 72 15.06 -17.42 -4.29
CA TYR A 72 14.51 -16.78 -3.08
C TYR A 72 15.50 -15.86 -2.37
N GLN A 73 16.75 -15.81 -2.81
CA GLN A 73 17.76 -14.87 -2.33
C GLN A 73 17.68 -13.52 -3.07
N PRO A 74 18.11 -12.41 -2.44
CA PRO A 74 18.35 -11.18 -3.16
C PRO A 74 19.50 -11.37 -4.16
N LEU A 75 19.28 -11.00 -5.42
CA LEU A 75 20.31 -11.05 -6.46
C LEU A 75 20.69 -9.63 -6.88
N ARG A 76 21.99 -9.37 -6.93
CA ARG A 76 22.61 -8.12 -7.35
C ARG A 76 23.68 -8.45 -8.39
N PRO A 77 24.12 -7.49 -9.22
CA PRO A 77 25.18 -7.74 -10.21
C PRO A 77 26.41 -8.42 -9.59
N ALA A 78 26.90 -7.91 -8.47
CA ALA A 78 28.07 -8.47 -7.79
C ALA A 78 27.88 -9.91 -7.27
N THR A 79 26.69 -10.25 -6.75
CA THR A 79 26.42 -11.61 -6.25
C THR A 79 26.27 -12.59 -7.40
N VAL A 80 25.63 -12.19 -8.50
CA VAL A 80 25.51 -12.99 -9.72
C VAL A 80 26.88 -13.25 -10.34
N ASP A 81 27.74 -12.23 -10.45
CA ASP A 81 29.11 -12.38 -10.92
C ASP A 81 29.93 -13.33 -10.04
N ALA A 82 29.75 -13.27 -8.71
CA ALA A 82 30.41 -14.17 -7.78
C ALA A 82 29.96 -15.63 -7.97
N ILE A 83 28.65 -15.87 -8.15
CA ILE A 83 28.11 -17.22 -8.44
C ILE A 83 28.73 -17.78 -9.73
N TYR A 84 28.74 -17.01 -10.81
CA TYR A 84 29.30 -17.47 -12.08
C TYR A 84 30.82 -17.72 -12.01
N ARG A 85 31.57 -16.90 -11.26
CA ARG A 85 33.00 -17.16 -11.02
C ARG A 85 33.21 -18.45 -10.26
N HIS A 86 32.43 -18.71 -9.21
CA HIS A 86 32.53 -19.95 -8.43
C HIS A 86 32.20 -21.17 -9.30
N LEU A 87 31.12 -21.11 -10.10
CA LEU A 87 30.79 -22.18 -11.05
C LEU A 87 31.94 -22.46 -12.03
N LYS A 88 32.56 -21.43 -12.61
CA LYS A 88 33.71 -21.62 -13.52
C LYS A 88 34.92 -22.26 -12.84
N GLN A 89 35.15 -21.96 -11.56
CA GLN A 89 36.27 -22.52 -10.80
C GLN A 89 36.08 -24.00 -10.46
N ILE A 90 34.84 -24.41 -10.13
CA ILE A 90 34.58 -25.80 -9.75
C ILE A 90 34.46 -26.71 -10.96
N LEU A 91 34.03 -26.22 -12.14
CA LEU A 91 33.76 -27.06 -13.30
C LEU A 91 35.05 -27.58 -13.98
N PRO A 92 35.04 -28.80 -14.57
CA PRO A 92 36.20 -29.33 -15.28
C PRO A 92 36.39 -28.66 -16.65
N GLY A 93 37.63 -28.67 -17.15
CA GLY A 93 37.92 -28.31 -18.54
C GLY A 93 37.38 -29.39 -19.51
N PRO A 94 36.87 -29.02 -20.70
CA PRO A 94 36.80 -27.67 -21.27
C PRO A 94 35.56 -26.85 -20.83
N VAL A 95 34.63 -27.44 -20.08
CA VAL A 95 33.32 -26.85 -19.74
C VAL A 95 33.46 -25.59 -18.88
N SER A 96 34.51 -25.48 -18.05
CA SER A 96 34.82 -24.25 -17.28
C SER A 96 35.02 -23.00 -18.14
N TYR A 97 35.37 -23.16 -19.42
CA TYR A 97 35.54 -22.07 -20.39
C TYR A 97 34.27 -21.76 -21.18
N PHE A 98 33.19 -22.53 -20.99
CA PHE A 98 31.93 -22.32 -21.72
C PHE A 98 31.17 -21.11 -21.17
N LYS A 99 30.30 -20.54 -21.99
CA LYS A 99 29.32 -19.55 -21.53
C LYS A 99 28.28 -20.28 -20.67
N ILE A 100 28.29 -19.99 -19.37
CA ILE A 100 27.34 -20.54 -18.40
C ILE A 100 26.09 -19.66 -18.36
N THR A 101 24.92 -20.29 -18.29
CA THR A 101 23.66 -19.62 -17.93
C THR A 101 22.95 -20.46 -16.89
N LEU A 102 22.74 -19.88 -15.71
CA LEU A 102 22.06 -20.53 -14.59
C LEU A 102 20.62 -20.04 -14.50
N PHE A 103 19.68 -20.99 -14.52
CA PHE A 103 18.25 -20.76 -14.43
C PHE A 103 17.71 -21.20 -13.07
N ALA A 104 16.96 -20.31 -12.42
CA ALA A 104 16.17 -20.60 -11.22
C ALA A 104 14.75 -20.06 -11.41
N ASN A 105 13.74 -20.86 -11.05
CA ASN A 105 12.33 -20.48 -11.22
C ASN A 105 11.97 -20.07 -12.67
N GLY A 106 12.54 -20.77 -13.65
CA GLY A 106 12.29 -20.56 -15.08
C GLY A 106 12.97 -19.33 -15.71
N ARG A 107 13.80 -18.59 -14.96
CA ARG A 107 14.54 -17.41 -15.46
C ARG A 107 16.03 -17.50 -15.17
N SER A 108 16.84 -16.82 -15.99
CA SER A 108 18.26 -16.66 -15.68
C SER A 108 18.42 -15.87 -14.37
N ILE A 109 19.46 -16.15 -13.58
CA ILE A 109 19.67 -15.45 -12.30
C ILE A 109 19.97 -13.95 -12.48
N GLU A 110 20.50 -13.55 -13.63
CA GLU A 110 20.64 -12.16 -14.07
C GLU A 110 19.27 -11.49 -14.21
N ASP A 111 18.30 -12.22 -14.79
CA ASP A 111 16.94 -11.73 -14.95
C ASP A 111 16.21 -11.60 -13.62
N LEU A 112 16.72 -12.19 -12.54
CA LEU A 112 16.18 -12.05 -11.19
C LEU A 112 16.74 -10.83 -10.44
N ILE A 113 17.58 -9.99 -11.05
CA ILE A 113 17.98 -8.72 -10.45
C ILE A 113 16.86 -7.70 -10.67
N PRO A 114 16.32 -7.06 -9.60
CA PRO A 114 15.31 -6.01 -9.77
C PRO A 114 15.81 -4.85 -10.61
N ASN A 115 14.93 -4.23 -11.41
CA ASN A 115 15.30 -3.13 -12.30
C ASN A 115 15.94 -1.94 -11.57
N LEU A 116 15.60 -1.71 -10.31
CA LEU A 116 16.21 -0.68 -9.46
C LEU A 116 17.71 -0.89 -9.24
N TYR A 117 18.18 -2.15 -9.25
CA TYR A 117 19.57 -2.52 -8.95
C TYR A 117 20.37 -2.94 -10.18
N ARG A 118 19.79 -2.83 -11.38
CA ARG A 118 20.50 -3.10 -12.65
C ARG A 118 21.30 -1.88 -13.07
N LYS A 119 22.57 -2.08 -13.41
CA LYS A 119 23.45 -1.03 -13.94
C LYS A 119 23.12 -0.68 -15.39
N GLU A 120 22.80 -1.69 -16.20
CA GLU A 120 22.46 -1.56 -17.62
C GLU A 120 21.32 -2.53 -17.96
N LYS A 121 20.69 -2.35 -19.13
CA LYS A 121 19.69 -3.29 -19.70
C LYS A 121 18.53 -3.63 -18.73
N LYS A 122 17.78 -2.60 -18.34
CA LYS A 122 16.52 -2.80 -17.61
C LYS A 122 15.57 -3.71 -18.41
N ASP A 123 14.94 -4.65 -17.73
CA ASP A 123 13.88 -5.48 -18.29
C ASP A 123 12.62 -4.62 -18.43
N LYS A 124 12.37 -4.16 -19.66
CA LYS A 124 11.25 -3.28 -19.94
C LYS A 124 9.92 -3.96 -19.64
N THR A 125 9.76 -5.27 -19.79
CA THR A 125 8.45 -5.92 -19.61
C THR A 125 7.91 -5.82 -18.18
N ARG A 126 8.78 -5.60 -17.19
CA ARG A 126 8.45 -5.39 -15.76
C ARG A 126 8.32 -3.92 -15.38
N LEU A 127 8.57 -3.02 -16.32
CA LEU A 127 8.30 -1.59 -16.17
C LEU A 127 6.91 -1.27 -16.68
N PHE A 128 6.31 -0.19 -16.17
CA PHE A 128 5.04 0.32 -16.67
C PHE A 128 5.07 0.78 -18.14
N ASN A 129 6.23 0.81 -18.83
CA ASN A 129 6.31 0.94 -20.30
C ASN A 129 5.41 2.02 -20.92
N LYS A 130 5.48 3.25 -20.41
CA LYS A 130 4.66 4.42 -20.81
C LYS A 130 3.21 4.40 -20.29
N LEU A 131 2.80 3.43 -19.47
CA LEU A 131 1.58 3.51 -18.67
C LEU A 131 1.76 4.58 -17.59
N GLU A 132 1.31 5.80 -17.87
CA GLU A 132 1.33 6.94 -16.96
C GLU A 132 -0.09 7.51 -16.87
N TYR A 133 -0.64 7.54 -15.66
CA TYR A 133 -1.91 8.20 -15.40
C TYR A 133 -1.71 9.72 -15.42
N ARG A 134 -2.45 10.43 -16.28
CA ARG A 134 -2.28 11.88 -16.50
C ARG A 134 -3.50 12.71 -16.14
N ASP A 135 -4.64 12.07 -15.88
CA ASP A 135 -5.87 12.76 -15.51
C ASP A 135 -5.85 13.19 -14.03
N SER A 136 -6.94 13.81 -13.58
CA SER A 136 -7.09 14.28 -12.20
C SER A 136 -7.05 13.10 -11.20
N PRO A 137 -6.29 13.20 -10.09
CA PRO A 137 -6.33 12.21 -9.01
C PRO A 137 -7.76 11.96 -8.50
N TRP A 138 -7.96 10.81 -7.85
CA TRP A 138 -9.27 10.47 -7.30
C TRP A 138 -9.70 11.53 -6.28
N VAL A 139 -8.78 11.89 -5.38
CA VAL A 139 -8.91 13.00 -4.43
C VAL A 139 -7.64 13.85 -4.47
N SER A 140 -7.80 15.17 -4.47
CA SER A 140 -6.72 16.16 -4.35
C SER A 140 -7.05 17.16 -3.25
N ARG A 141 -6.19 17.27 -2.23
CA ARG A 141 -6.32 18.31 -1.18
C ARG A 141 -5.73 19.63 -1.68
N ILE A 142 -6.58 20.63 -1.89
CA ILE A 142 -6.14 21.93 -2.47
C ILE A 142 -5.79 22.98 -1.42
N SER A 143 -6.21 22.80 -0.15
CA SER A 143 -5.77 23.67 0.96
C SER A 143 -4.36 23.39 1.47
N ARG A 144 -3.63 22.42 0.89
CA ARG A 144 -2.25 22.13 1.28
C ARG A 144 -1.34 23.33 0.94
N PRO A 145 -0.48 23.82 1.86
CA PRO A 145 0.32 25.03 1.65
C PRO A 145 1.59 24.79 0.80
N TYR A 146 1.70 23.64 0.15
CA TYR A 146 2.85 23.23 -0.67
C TYR A 146 2.44 22.29 -1.79
N GLU A 147 3.25 22.27 -2.85
CA GLU A 147 3.12 21.33 -3.96
C GLU A 147 4.10 20.18 -3.82
N ILE A 148 3.70 19.00 -4.29
CA ILE A 148 4.52 17.79 -4.25
C ILE A 148 5.00 17.50 -5.67
N THR A 149 6.31 17.66 -5.90
CA THR A 149 6.90 17.54 -7.26
C THR A 149 7.75 16.30 -7.45
N ARG A 150 8.31 15.74 -6.36
CA ARG A 150 9.20 14.55 -6.37
C ARG A 150 8.77 13.48 -5.36
N GLY A 151 7.48 13.46 -5.03
CA GLY A 151 6.85 12.43 -4.21
C GLY A 151 5.98 11.49 -5.05
N LEU A 152 4.83 11.13 -4.49
CA LEU A 152 3.79 10.24 -5.00
C LEU A 152 2.54 11.00 -5.49
N GLU A 153 2.65 12.28 -5.80
CA GLU A 153 1.55 13.07 -6.36
C GLU A 153 0.96 12.38 -7.61
N ARG A 154 -0.38 12.26 -7.66
CA ARG A 154 -1.16 11.50 -8.68
C ARG A 154 -0.99 9.98 -8.66
N ARG A 155 -0.33 9.39 -7.67
CA ARG A 155 -0.19 7.93 -7.56
C ARG A 155 -1.28 7.35 -6.67
N HIS A 156 -1.83 6.21 -7.07
CA HIS A 156 -2.86 5.50 -6.29
C HIS A 156 -2.33 4.17 -5.81
N ILE A 157 -2.43 3.94 -4.50
CA ILE A 157 -1.84 2.80 -3.82
C ILE A 157 -2.91 2.08 -3.03
N ALA A 158 -2.99 0.77 -3.18
CA ALA A 158 -3.76 -0.06 -2.28
C ALA A 158 -2.83 -0.72 -1.24
N LEU A 159 -3.16 -0.65 0.04
CA LEU A 159 -2.44 -1.41 1.06
C LEU A 159 -3.35 -1.76 2.22
N TRP A 160 -2.99 -2.81 2.96
CA TRP A 160 -3.79 -3.27 4.10
C TRP A 160 -2.97 -3.99 5.14
N GLN A 161 -3.46 -3.90 6.37
CA GLN A 161 -3.13 -4.77 7.48
C GLN A 161 -3.68 -6.19 7.24
N SER A 162 -3.24 -7.15 8.03
CA SER A 162 -3.66 -8.55 7.94
C SER A 162 -5.16 -8.75 8.24
N HIS A 163 -5.51 -9.93 8.73
CA HIS A 163 -6.88 -10.34 9.02
C HIS A 163 -7.59 -9.42 10.02
N GLY A 164 -8.92 -9.41 10.01
CA GLY A 164 -9.74 -8.76 11.03
C GLY A 164 -10.68 -9.77 11.68
N LYS A 165 -11.49 -9.34 12.65
CA LYS A 165 -12.51 -10.20 13.25
C LYS A 165 -13.49 -10.67 12.18
N TYR A 166 -13.77 -11.96 12.14
CA TYR A 166 -14.70 -12.56 11.19
C TYR A 166 -15.58 -13.60 11.87
N TYR A 167 -16.66 -13.97 11.20
CA TYR A 167 -17.61 -14.94 11.67
C TYR A 167 -17.18 -16.36 11.27
N ILE A 168 -17.07 -17.26 12.24
CA ILE A 168 -16.64 -18.63 12.07
C ILE A 168 -17.89 -19.51 11.94
N ASN A 169 -18.36 -19.72 10.71
CA ASN A 169 -19.63 -20.39 10.41
C ASN A 169 -19.82 -21.72 11.14
N ASN A 170 -18.84 -22.62 11.08
CA ASN A 170 -18.93 -23.94 11.71
C ASN A 170 -18.87 -23.93 13.25
N LYS A 171 -18.56 -22.77 13.86
CA LYS A 171 -18.57 -22.58 15.31
C LYS A 171 -19.67 -21.62 15.77
N ASN A 172 -20.52 -21.13 14.86
CA ASN A 172 -21.59 -20.17 15.11
C ASN A 172 -21.14 -18.99 16.00
N LYS A 173 -19.99 -18.38 15.71
CA LYS A 173 -19.43 -17.30 16.55
C LYS A 173 -18.51 -16.37 15.80
N TRP A 174 -18.39 -15.14 16.27
CA TRP A 174 -17.34 -14.21 15.87
C TRP A 174 -15.99 -14.54 16.52
N GLY A 175 -14.90 -14.42 15.77
CA GLY A 175 -13.55 -14.73 16.25
C GLY A 175 -12.42 -14.07 15.46
N TRP A 176 -11.20 -14.26 15.96
CA TRP A 176 -9.96 -13.85 15.32
C TRP A 176 -9.32 -15.06 14.64
N GLN A 177 -8.50 -14.84 13.62
CA GLN A 177 -7.79 -15.93 12.96
C GLN A 177 -6.70 -16.49 13.88
N ARG A 178 -5.99 -15.61 14.60
CA ARG A 178 -4.88 -15.98 15.49
C ARG A 178 -5.26 -15.90 16.97
N PRO A 179 -4.62 -16.72 17.83
CA PRO A 179 -4.78 -16.62 19.28
C PRO A 179 -4.18 -15.32 19.83
N ARG A 180 -4.60 -14.95 21.04
CA ARG A 180 -4.00 -13.84 21.79
C ARG A 180 -2.65 -14.26 22.35
N LEU A 181 -1.58 -13.59 21.94
CA LEU A 181 -0.20 -13.81 22.37
C LEU A 181 0.48 -12.45 22.61
N PHE A 182 1.32 -12.36 23.64
CA PHE A 182 2.04 -11.12 23.99
C PHE A 182 1.15 -9.86 23.99
N CYS A 183 -0.03 -9.98 24.63
CA CYS A 183 -1.03 -8.91 24.76
C CYS A 183 -1.65 -8.40 23.43
N THR A 184 -1.53 -9.14 22.32
CA THR A 184 -2.12 -8.78 21.03
C THR A 184 -2.58 -10.00 20.23
N THR A 185 -3.18 -9.78 19.05
CA THR A 185 -3.38 -10.78 18.00
C THR A 185 -2.81 -10.21 16.70
N GLU A 186 -2.34 -11.07 15.80
CA GLU A 186 -1.92 -10.64 14.45
C GLU A 186 -2.98 -9.74 13.79
N ASP A 187 -4.25 -10.14 13.91
CA ASP A 187 -5.41 -9.49 13.31
C ASP A 187 -5.56 -8.00 13.70
N GLN A 188 -4.97 -7.60 14.83
CA GLN A 188 -4.97 -6.22 15.36
C GLN A 188 -3.59 -5.57 15.30
N PHE A 189 -2.53 -6.37 15.37
CA PHE A 189 -1.17 -5.88 15.56
C PHE A 189 -0.65 -5.10 14.35
N THR A 190 -0.80 -5.65 13.16
CA THR A 190 -0.24 -5.10 11.91
C THR A 190 -0.84 -3.74 11.54
N GLN A 191 -2.10 -3.48 11.93
CA GLN A 191 -2.76 -2.19 11.71
C GLN A 191 -2.09 -1.05 12.49
N SER A 192 -1.40 -1.36 13.60
CA SER A 192 -0.67 -0.36 14.41
C SER A 192 0.59 0.17 13.73
N PHE A 193 1.04 -0.45 12.64
CA PHE A 193 2.08 0.07 11.75
C PHE A 193 1.47 0.89 10.61
N ILE A 194 0.36 0.40 10.06
CA ILE A 194 -0.22 0.94 8.84
C ILE A 194 -0.98 2.24 9.08
N LEU A 195 -1.93 2.24 10.02
CA LEU A 195 -2.85 3.35 10.20
C LEU A 195 -2.14 4.62 10.71
N PRO A 196 -1.32 4.59 11.78
CA PRO A 196 -0.72 5.81 12.32
C PRO A 196 0.57 6.26 11.61
N TYR A 197 1.26 5.36 10.89
CA TYR A 197 2.58 5.69 10.31
C TYR A 197 2.60 5.60 8.79
N LEU A 198 2.37 4.40 8.22
CA LEU A 198 2.59 4.19 6.79
C LEU A 198 1.61 4.99 5.91
N ILE A 199 0.32 4.93 6.19
CA ILE A 199 -0.69 5.65 5.38
C ILE A 199 -0.42 7.17 5.41
N PRO A 200 -0.26 7.83 6.57
CA PRO A 200 0.06 9.25 6.61
C PRO A 200 1.32 9.62 5.84
N MET A 201 2.38 8.81 5.91
CA MET A 201 3.63 9.07 5.16
C MET A 201 3.41 9.02 3.64
N LEU A 202 2.62 8.08 3.15
CA LEU A 202 2.30 7.97 1.73
C LEU A 202 1.40 9.11 1.25
N GLU A 203 0.38 9.48 2.03
CA GLU A 203 -0.55 10.58 1.72
C GLU A 203 0.15 11.95 1.79
N ASN A 204 1.05 12.15 2.75
CA ASN A 204 1.90 13.34 2.84
C ASN A 204 2.88 13.44 1.68
N ALA A 205 3.31 12.29 1.15
CA ALA A 205 4.06 12.22 -0.10
C ALA A 205 3.17 12.38 -1.34
N GLY A 206 1.85 12.54 -1.23
CA GLY A 206 0.94 12.87 -2.34
C GLY A 206 0.13 11.69 -2.90
N ALA A 207 0.28 10.49 -2.34
CA ALA A 207 -0.47 9.33 -2.80
C ALA A 207 -1.95 9.41 -2.41
N ASN A 208 -2.82 8.88 -3.27
CA ASN A 208 -4.16 8.45 -2.90
C ASN A 208 -4.07 7.02 -2.36
N VAL A 209 -4.35 6.81 -1.07
CA VAL A 209 -4.21 5.50 -0.43
C VAL A 209 -5.57 4.88 -0.13
N PHE A 210 -5.78 3.67 -0.63
CA PHE A 210 -6.97 2.86 -0.39
C PHE A 210 -6.64 1.65 0.49
N THR A 211 -7.55 1.34 1.42
CA THR A 211 -7.52 0.10 2.22
C THR A 211 -8.87 -0.62 2.12
N PRO A 212 -8.90 -1.92 1.83
CA PRO A 212 -10.12 -2.75 1.87
C PRO A 212 -10.76 -2.91 3.26
N ARG A 213 -10.05 -2.54 4.34
CA ARG A 213 -10.59 -2.48 5.70
C ARG A 213 -10.78 -1.03 6.12
N GLU A 214 -11.78 -0.76 6.96
CA GLU A 214 -11.99 0.56 7.57
C GLU A 214 -10.70 1.04 8.27
N ARG A 215 -10.36 2.31 8.05
CA ARG A 215 -9.14 2.96 8.55
C ARG A 215 -9.38 3.85 9.77
N ASP A 216 -10.62 4.28 9.98
CA ASP A 216 -10.96 5.17 11.08
C ASP A 216 -11.23 4.40 12.37
N THR A 217 -10.50 4.77 13.43
CA THR A 217 -10.63 4.17 14.75
C THR A 217 -11.76 4.77 15.58
N GLN A 218 -12.38 5.86 15.09
CA GLN A 218 -13.56 6.47 15.70
C GLN A 218 -14.73 5.50 15.73
N LYS A 219 -15.30 5.28 16.92
CA LYS A 219 -16.40 4.34 17.15
C LYS A 219 -17.77 4.92 16.80
N GLN A 220 -17.87 6.24 16.81
CA GLN A 220 -19.06 6.95 16.39
C GLN A 220 -19.11 7.04 14.87
N GLU A 221 -20.31 7.02 14.31
CA GLU A 221 -20.57 7.22 12.89
C GLU A 221 -21.82 8.08 12.75
N VAL A 222 -21.70 9.10 11.90
CA VAL A 222 -22.81 9.98 11.51
C VAL A 222 -22.89 9.96 9.99
N ILE A 223 -24.06 9.63 9.45
CA ILE A 223 -24.30 9.69 8.01
C ILE A 223 -25.40 10.71 7.75
N VAL A 224 -25.05 11.68 6.92
CA VAL A 224 -25.95 12.72 6.44
C VAL A 224 -26.24 12.43 4.97
N ASP A 225 -27.51 12.38 4.61
CA ASP A 225 -27.98 11.90 3.32
C ASP A 225 -29.29 12.59 2.93
N ASN A 226 -29.57 12.74 1.64
CA ASN A 226 -30.76 13.42 1.15
C ASN A 226 -32.05 12.63 1.33
N ASP A 227 -31.96 11.30 1.45
CA ASP A 227 -33.10 10.44 1.76
C ASP A 227 -33.46 10.44 3.26
N GLY A 228 -32.68 11.16 4.08
CA GLY A 228 -32.79 11.16 5.54
C GLY A 228 -32.19 9.90 6.17
N ASN A 229 -32.22 9.83 7.51
CA ASN A 229 -31.72 8.66 8.25
C ASN A 229 -32.83 8.11 9.17
N LEU A 230 -33.28 6.88 8.94
CA LEU A 230 -34.33 6.22 9.76
C LEU A 230 -33.81 5.79 11.15
N SER A 231 -32.49 5.78 11.35
CA SER A 231 -31.90 5.28 12.57
C SER A 231 -31.69 6.39 13.59
N GLY A 232 -32.49 6.41 14.66
CA GLY A 232 -32.33 7.31 15.82
C GLY A 232 -31.03 7.16 16.64
N TYR A 233 -29.90 6.92 15.97
CA TYR A 233 -28.52 7.01 16.46
C TYR A 233 -27.67 7.55 15.31
N GLY A 234 -26.93 8.63 15.54
CA GLY A 234 -25.96 9.18 14.58
C GLY A 234 -26.55 10.02 13.43
N GLY A 235 -27.86 10.28 13.39
CA GLY A 235 -28.45 11.15 12.36
C GLY A 235 -29.67 11.96 12.82
N GLN A 236 -30.17 11.72 14.03
CA GLN A 236 -31.19 12.59 14.63
C GLN A 236 -30.61 14.00 14.76
N GLY A 237 -31.23 14.98 14.10
CA GLY A 237 -30.80 16.37 14.14
C GLY A 237 -29.80 16.79 13.05
N SER A 238 -29.23 15.83 12.29
CA SER A 238 -28.39 16.13 11.11
C SER A 238 -29.23 16.71 9.97
N LEU A 239 -28.62 17.53 9.12
CA LEU A 239 -29.32 18.28 8.09
C LEU A 239 -28.62 18.15 6.73
N TYR A 240 -29.41 17.84 5.71
CA TYR A 240 -29.03 17.95 4.31
C TYR A 240 -29.75 19.14 3.67
N LEU A 241 -29.02 19.99 2.94
CA LEU A 241 -29.58 21.16 2.25
C LEU A 241 -29.11 21.25 0.80
N GLU A 242 -30.04 21.65 -0.07
CA GLU A 242 -29.76 21.99 -1.47
C GLU A 242 -30.01 23.48 -1.71
N VAL A 243 -28.95 24.21 -2.08
CA VAL A 243 -29.03 25.61 -2.51
C VAL A 243 -29.00 25.65 -4.04
N LYS A 244 -30.05 26.20 -4.65
CA LYS A 244 -30.13 26.40 -6.11
C LYS A 244 -29.51 27.72 -6.54
N SER A 245 -29.11 27.78 -7.81
CA SER A 245 -28.75 29.02 -8.49
C SER A 245 -29.84 29.44 -9.48
N ARG A 246 -29.65 30.58 -10.16
CA ARG A 246 -30.50 30.97 -11.30
C ARG A 246 -30.38 29.99 -12.48
N LYS A 247 -29.24 29.30 -12.63
CA LYS A 247 -28.90 28.46 -13.79
C LYS A 247 -28.85 26.96 -13.47
N ALA A 248 -28.67 26.59 -12.22
CA ALA A 248 -28.53 25.21 -11.78
C ALA A 248 -29.52 24.90 -10.66
N ARG A 249 -30.18 23.75 -10.78
CA ARG A 249 -31.02 23.15 -9.74
C ARG A 249 -30.57 21.71 -9.56
N TRP A 250 -30.56 21.27 -8.31
CA TRP A 250 -30.34 19.86 -7.98
C TRP A 250 -31.53 19.03 -8.43
N GLN A 251 -31.23 17.91 -9.06
CA GLN A 251 -32.20 16.96 -9.61
C GLN A 251 -31.81 15.56 -9.18
N GLN A 252 -32.81 14.69 -9.03
CA GLN A 252 -32.54 13.28 -8.74
C GLN A 252 -31.89 12.62 -9.95
N THR A 253 -30.88 11.78 -9.70
CA THR A 253 -30.31 10.92 -10.73
C THR A 253 -31.26 9.78 -11.08
N SER A 254 -31.00 9.09 -12.19
CA SER A 254 -31.81 7.92 -12.59
C SER A 254 -31.33 6.60 -11.98
N GLN A 255 -30.13 6.58 -11.39
CA GLN A 255 -29.53 5.40 -10.76
C GLN A 255 -29.75 5.46 -9.25
N PRO A 256 -29.85 4.32 -8.55
CA PRO A 256 -30.01 4.32 -7.10
C PRO A 256 -28.75 4.80 -6.39
N GLY A 257 -28.94 5.56 -5.32
CA GLY A 257 -27.89 6.08 -4.44
C GLY A 257 -27.77 5.30 -3.14
N PHE A 258 -26.94 5.82 -2.24
CA PHE A 258 -26.86 5.32 -0.87
C PHE A 258 -28.11 5.69 -0.09
N ALA A 259 -28.62 4.79 0.77
CA ALA A 259 -29.48 5.16 1.88
C ALA A 259 -29.29 4.19 3.05
N GLN A 260 -29.18 4.73 4.27
CA GLN A 260 -29.11 3.94 5.49
C GLN A 260 -30.52 3.55 5.98
N GLN A 261 -31.17 2.62 5.29
CA GLN A 261 -32.52 2.16 5.65
C GLN A 261 -32.55 1.24 6.88
N LYS A 262 -31.42 0.63 7.25
CA LYS A 262 -31.34 -0.35 8.34
C LYS A 262 -30.20 -0.03 9.30
N ARG A 263 -30.38 -0.42 10.57
CA ARG A 263 -29.30 -0.39 11.58
C ARG A 263 -28.34 -1.56 11.43
N VAL A 264 -28.88 -2.70 11.06
CA VAL A 264 -28.16 -3.96 10.90
C VAL A 264 -28.53 -4.52 9.53
N TYR A 265 -27.52 -4.93 8.77
CA TYR A 265 -27.66 -5.46 7.42
C TYR A 265 -27.36 -6.95 7.42
N GLN A 266 -28.19 -7.71 6.72
CA GLN A 266 -27.94 -9.13 6.47
C GLN A 266 -26.87 -9.31 5.40
N ASP A 267 -26.29 -10.50 5.28
CA ASP A 267 -25.38 -10.78 4.16
C ASP A 267 -26.05 -10.50 2.80
N ASN A 268 -25.27 -10.01 1.84
CA ASN A 268 -25.74 -9.60 0.50
C ASN A 268 -26.64 -8.34 0.46
N GLU A 269 -26.95 -7.70 1.57
CA GLU A 269 -27.69 -6.43 1.54
C GLU A 269 -26.77 -5.24 1.26
N ASN A 270 -27.08 -4.48 0.21
CA ASN A 270 -26.28 -3.36 -0.26
C ASN A 270 -27.01 -2.02 -0.04
N PRO A 271 -26.50 -1.10 0.80
CA PRO A 271 -27.14 0.19 1.02
C PRO A 271 -27.00 1.19 -0.14
N PHE A 272 -26.11 0.94 -1.11
CA PHE A 272 -25.91 1.79 -2.30
C PHE A 272 -26.92 1.55 -3.43
N ILE A 273 -27.92 0.70 -3.20
CA ILE A 273 -29.00 0.43 -4.17
C ILE A 273 -30.39 0.72 -3.61
N THR A 274 -30.47 1.40 -2.46
CA THR A 274 -31.73 1.62 -1.73
C THR A 274 -32.13 3.10 -1.63
N GLY A 275 -31.23 4.02 -1.98
CA GLY A 275 -31.46 5.47 -1.91
C GLY A 275 -31.50 6.16 -3.27
N THR A 276 -31.33 7.47 -3.25
CA THR A 276 -31.34 8.37 -4.39
C THR A 276 -30.17 9.33 -4.30
N ALA A 277 -29.53 9.60 -5.44
CA ALA A 277 -28.49 10.63 -5.53
C ALA A 277 -29.00 11.87 -6.25
N ARG A 278 -28.28 12.98 -6.10
CA ARG A 278 -28.61 14.31 -6.62
C ARG A 278 -27.53 14.77 -7.58
N TYR A 279 -27.89 15.54 -8.60
CA TYR A 279 -26.92 16.13 -9.52
C TYR A 279 -27.31 17.55 -9.94
N ALA A 280 -26.31 18.36 -10.26
CA ALA A 280 -26.50 19.73 -10.75
C ALA A 280 -25.51 20.04 -11.89
N GLN A 281 -25.95 20.90 -12.82
CA GLN A 281 -25.08 21.42 -13.88
C GLN A 281 -24.00 22.33 -13.31
N THR A 282 -22.79 22.24 -13.87
CA THR A 282 -21.66 23.04 -13.39
C THR A 282 -21.73 24.51 -13.82
N GLU A 283 -21.16 25.37 -12.99
CA GLU A 283 -20.99 26.79 -13.26
C GLU A 283 -19.54 27.23 -13.05
N LYS A 284 -19.09 28.23 -13.84
CA LYS A 284 -17.71 28.75 -13.73
C LYS A 284 -17.50 29.73 -12.57
N LYS A 285 -18.57 30.30 -12.03
CA LYS A 285 -18.49 31.30 -10.96
C LYS A 285 -18.72 30.59 -9.62
N LYS A 286 -17.94 30.99 -8.61
CA LYS A 286 -18.14 30.59 -7.22
C LYS A 286 -19.57 30.92 -6.75
N ASP A 287 -20.01 30.14 -5.77
CA ASP A 287 -21.17 30.42 -4.93
C ASP A 287 -22.48 30.58 -5.69
N LYS A 288 -22.84 29.53 -6.44
CA LYS A 288 -24.06 29.50 -7.24
C LYS A 288 -25.04 28.43 -6.77
N ALA A 289 -24.65 27.16 -6.76
CA ALA A 289 -25.45 26.08 -6.19
C ALA A 289 -24.58 25.15 -5.35
N PHE A 290 -25.15 24.64 -4.26
CA PHE A 290 -24.45 23.80 -3.28
C PHE A 290 -25.33 22.68 -2.75
N ALA A 291 -24.70 21.58 -2.35
CA ALA A 291 -25.26 20.58 -1.46
C ALA A 291 -24.45 20.61 -0.15
N GLU A 292 -25.14 20.64 0.99
CA GLU A 292 -24.55 20.78 2.32
C GLU A 292 -24.98 19.63 3.22
N TRP A 293 -24.02 19.06 3.94
CA TRP A 293 -24.22 17.97 4.89
C TRP A 293 -23.71 18.42 6.26
N ILE A 294 -24.65 18.68 7.17
CA ILE A 294 -24.37 19.19 8.52
C ILE A 294 -24.65 18.05 9.52
N PRO A 295 -23.61 17.37 10.06
CA PRO A 295 -23.78 16.32 11.04
C PRO A 295 -24.18 16.86 12.41
N ASP A 296 -24.97 16.07 13.15
CA ASP A 296 -25.09 16.19 14.60
C ASP A 296 -24.10 15.22 15.26
N ILE A 297 -22.93 15.74 15.64
CA ILE A 297 -21.82 14.94 16.12
C ILE A 297 -22.08 14.48 17.56
N PRO A 298 -22.05 13.17 17.87
CA PRO A 298 -22.40 12.69 19.20
C PRO A 298 -21.37 13.06 20.28
N GLU A 299 -20.09 13.15 19.91
CA GLU A 299 -18.96 13.43 20.81
C GLU A 299 -17.85 14.20 20.09
N THR A 300 -17.27 15.20 20.76
CA THR A 300 -16.10 15.92 20.23
C THR A 300 -14.94 14.94 19.99
N GLY A 301 -14.35 14.97 18.80
CA GLY A 301 -13.25 14.07 18.46
C GLY A 301 -12.84 14.17 17.01
N ASP A 302 -11.94 13.28 16.61
CA ASP A 302 -11.51 13.15 15.22
C ASP A 302 -12.40 12.13 14.49
N TYR A 303 -12.86 12.52 13.30
CA TYR A 303 -13.74 11.72 12.44
C TYR A 303 -13.15 11.71 11.02
N ALA A 304 -13.01 10.52 10.44
CA ALA A 304 -12.79 10.39 9.01
C ALA A 304 -14.04 10.89 8.26
N VAL A 305 -13.84 11.69 7.22
CA VAL A 305 -14.90 12.17 6.34
C VAL A 305 -14.81 11.42 5.03
N TYR A 306 -15.89 10.72 4.70
CA TYR A 306 -16.09 10.03 3.44
C TYR A 306 -17.26 10.68 2.69
N VAL A 307 -17.13 10.78 1.37
CA VAL A 307 -18.21 11.23 0.48
C VAL A 307 -18.61 10.11 -0.47
N SER A 308 -19.88 10.10 -0.88
CA SER A 308 -20.39 9.27 -1.97
C SER A 308 -20.90 10.16 -3.10
N TYR A 309 -20.88 9.60 -4.31
CA TYR A 309 -21.45 10.19 -5.52
C TYR A 309 -21.64 9.10 -6.58
N GLN A 310 -22.40 9.39 -7.62
CA GLN A 310 -22.48 8.55 -8.81
C GLN A 310 -21.60 9.12 -9.93
N THR A 311 -20.96 8.22 -10.69
CA THR A 311 -20.35 8.59 -11.97
C THR A 311 -21.44 8.63 -13.03
N LEU A 312 -21.73 9.83 -13.53
CA LEU A 312 -22.74 10.10 -14.55
C LEU A 312 -22.08 10.46 -15.89
N PRO A 313 -22.81 10.38 -17.01
CA PRO A 313 -22.37 10.99 -18.25
C PRO A 313 -22.04 12.48 -18.04
N ASN A 314 -20.83 12.89 -18.45
CA ASN A 314 -20.30 14.25 -18.24
C ASN A 314 -20.05 14.65 -16.77
N SER A 315 -19.86 13.70 -15.86
CA SER A 315 -19.29 14.01 -14.53
C SER A 315 -17.96 14.74 -14.68
N VAL A 316 -17.74 15.76 -13.84
CA VAL A 316 -16.49 16.52 -13.85
C VAL A 316 -15.39 15.84 -13.04
N SER A 317 -14.14 16.05 -13.45
CA SER A 317 -12.98 15.51 -12.71
C SER A 317 -12.42 16.44 -11.63
N ASP A 318 -13.06 17.60 -11.40
CA ASP A 318 -12.62 18.62 -10.45
C ASP A 318 -13.74 19.10 -9.51
N ALA A 319 -14.66 18.20 -9.14
CA ALA A 319 -15.77 18.51 -8.22
C ALA A 319 -15.23 19.02 -6.88
N LYS A 320 -15.67 20.22 -6.48
CA LYS A 320 -15.12 20.94 -5.33
C LYS A 320 -15.89 20.62 -4.04
N TYR A 321 -15.22 19.94 -3.11
CA TYR A 321 -15.71 19.72 -1.74
C TYR A 321 -15.00 20.63 -0.75
N ILE A 322 -15.72 21.12 0.24
CA ILE A 322 -15.20 21.94 1.34
C ILE A 322 -15.61 21.27 2.64
N VAL A 323 -14.65 20.89 3.47
CA VAL A 323 -14.88 20.37 4.82
C VAL A 323 -14.67 21.53 5.80
N PHE A 324 -15.73 21.93 6.48
CA PHE A 324 -15.67 22.82 7.64
C PHE A 324 -15.47 21.94 8.88
N HIS A 325 -14.41 22.22 9.63
CA HIS A 325 -14.04 21.47 10.81
C HIS A 325 -13.49 22.43 11.87
N HIS A 326 -13.21 21.91 13.06
CA HIS A 326 -12.79 22.72 14.20
C HIS A 326 -11.46 23.50 13.97
N GLY A 327 -10.67 23.11 12.96
CA GLY A 327 -9.43 23.76 12.56
C GLY A 327 -9.56 24.77 11.42
N GLY A 328 -10.77 25.03 10.93
CA GLY A 328 -11.04 25.92 9.80
C GLY A 328 -11.68 25.17 8.63
N THR A 329 -11.23 25.46 7.41
CA THR A 329 -11.78 24.85 6.20
C THR A 329 -10.70 24.15 5.38
N THR A 330 -10.97 22.90 5.00
CA THR A 330 -10.11 22.15 4.07
C THR A 330 -10.86 21.89 2.77
N GLU A 331 -10.30 22.37 1.66
CA GLU A 331 -10.88 22.20 0.34
C GLU A 331 -10.25 20.99 -0.39
N PHE A 332 -11.07 20.34 -1.21
CA PHE A 332 -10.72 19.19 -2.02
C PHE A 332 -11.27 19.30 -3.44
N LYS A 333 -10.57 18.68 -4.39
CA LYS A 333 -11.10 18.30 -5.69
C LYS A 333 -11.23 16.79 -5.76
N VAL A 334 -12.40 16.31 -6.15
CA VAL A 334 -12.70 14.90 -6.32
C VAL A 334 -13.00 14.62 -7.79
N ASN A 335 -12.36 13.59 -8.33
CA ASN A 335 -12.62 13.17 -9.70
C ASN A 335 -13.85 12.26 -9.74
N GLN A 336 -15.02 12.83 -10.06
CA GLN A 336 -16.28 12.08 -10.09
C GLN A 336 -16.46 11.19 -11.35
N GLN A 337 -15.47 11.15 -12.24
CA GLN A 337 -15.45 10.26 -13.40
C GLN A 337 -15.04 8.82 -13.04
N ILE A 338 -14.52 8.62 -11.83
CA ILE A 338 -14.06 7.33 -11.31
C ILE A 338 -14.58 7.15 -9.88
N GLY A 339 -14.61 5.91 -9.39
CA GLY A 339 -14.89 5.61 -7.98
C GLY A 339 -16.28 6.00 -7.48
N GLY A 340 -17.30 6.11 -8.34
CA GLY A 340 -18.68 6.38 -7.94
C GLY A 340 -19.40 5.14 -7.38
N GLY A 341 -20.39 5.34 -6.52
CA GLY A 341 -21.18 4.28 -5.89
C GLY A 341 -20.46 3.57 -4.73
N THR A 342 -19.54 4.25 -4.06
CA THR A 342 -18.82 3.75 -2.88
C THR A 342 -18.34 4.91 -2.01
N TRP A 343 -17.71 4.62 -0.87
CA TRP A 343 -17.15 5.62 0.03
C TRP A 343 -15.78 6.13 -0.44
N VAL A 344 -15.63 7.45 -0.56
CA VAL A 344 -14.39 8.13 -0.95
C VAL A 344 -13.86 8.98 0.21
N TYR A 345 -12.67 8.63 0.72
CA TYR A 345 -12.05 9.31 1.86
C TYR A 345 -11.47 10.67 1.48
N LEU A 346 -11.81 11.72 2.24
CA LEU A 346 -11.22 13.06 2.08
C LEU A 346 -10.11 13.36 3.10
N GLY A 347 -10.26 12.85 4.32
CA GLY A 347 -9.37 13.16 5.42
C GLY A 347 -10.01 12.86 6.77
N THR A 348 -9.24 13.04 7.83
CA THR A 348 -9.72 12.96 9.21
C THR A 348 -9.62 14.34 9.83
N PHE A 349 -10.71 14.79 10.45
CA PHE A 349 -10.84 16.14 10.97
C PHE A 349 -11.48 16.14 12.35
N SER A 350 -11.13 17.14 13.15
CA SER A 350 -11.73 17.35 14.47
C SER A 350 -13.07 18.07 14.33
N PHE A 351 -14.09 17.54 15.00
CA PHE A 351 -15.42 18.14 15.12
C PHE A 351 -15.82 18.28 16.58
N ASP A 352 -16.58 19.32 16.90
CA ASP A 352 -17.23 19.45 18.20
C ASP A 352 -18.55 18.68 18.23
N LYS A 353 -18.92 18.21 19.43
CA LYS A 353 -20.25 17.66 19.69
C LYS A 353 -21.36 18.64 19.26
N GLY A 354 -22.45 18.08 18.75
CA GLY A 354 -23.64 18.80 18.34
C GLY A 354 -23.64 19.11 16.85
N LYS A 355 -24.68 19.82 16.43
CA LYS A 355 -24.79 20.45 15.12
C LYS A 355 -24.18 21.84 15.15
N ASN A 356 -23.15 22.06 14.34
CA ASN A 356 -22.38 23.30 14.34
C ASN A 356 -22.23 23.86 12.92
N ASP A 357 -22.41 25.18 12.78
CA ASP A 357 -22.27 25.91 11.50
C ASP A 357 -20.83 25.93 10.95
N TYR A 358 -19.88 25.42 11.74
CA TYR A 358 -18.47 25.25 11.41
C TYR A 358 -18.05 23.76 11.37
N GLY A 359 -19.03 22.84 11.40
CA GLY A 359 -18.83 21.40 11.25
C GLY A 359 -19.77 20.87 10.16
N MET A 360 -19.33 20.88 8.90
CA MET A 360 -20.14 20.43 7.76
C MET A 360 -19.28 20.06 6.55
N VAL A 361 -19.87 19.41 5.57
CA VAL A 361 -19.30 19.23 4.23
C VAL A 361 -20.16 19.95 3.20
N VAL A 362 -19.53 20.62 2.25
CA VAL A 362 -20.21 21.34 1.16
C VAL A 362 -19.66 20.88 -0.19
N LEU A 363 -20.53 20.50 -1.11
CA LEU A 363 -20.21 20.28 -2.53
C LEU A 363 -20.70 21.48 -3.33
N SER A 364 -19.78 22.14 -4.04
CA SER A 364 -20.09 23.22 -4.97
C SER A 364 -20.29 22.71 -6.39
N ASN A 365 -21.22 23.32 -7.13
CA ASN A 365 -21.28 23.14 -8.59
C ASN A 365 -20.23 23.96 -9.36
N GLU A 366 -19.31 24.63 -8.67
CA GLU A 366 -18.16 25.29 -9.28
C GLU A 366 -17.25 24.28 -9.97
N SER A 367 -17.03 24.45 -11.28
CA SER A 367 -16.06 23.66 -12.03
C SER A 367 -15.52 24.43 -13.24
N LYS A 368 -14.28 24.11 -13.64
CA LYS A 368 -13.70 24.60 -14.90
C LYS A 368 -14.26 23.85 -16.12
N GLN A 369 -14.86 22.68 -15.90
CA GLN A 369 -15.41 21.81 -16.92
C GLN A 369 -16.91 22.06 -17.08
N LYS A 370 -17.41 21.93 -18.32
CA LYS A 370 -18.85 21.89 -18.58
C LYS A 370 -19.31 20.45 -18.36
N GLY A 371 -20.22 20.23 -17.41
CA GLY A 371 -20.68 18.91 -17.05
C GLY A 371 -21.61 18.95 -15.85
N VAL A 372 -21.55 17.90 -15.03
CA VAL A 372 -22.34 17.77 -13.80
C VAL A 372 -21.47 17.45 -12.60
N VAL A 373 -21.91 17.90 -11.42
CA VAL A 373 -21.50 17.37 -10.13
C VAL A 373 -22.62 16.50 -9.57
N CYS A 374 -22.26 15.43 -8.87
CA CYS A 374 -23.19 14.53 -8.20
C CYS A 374 -22.94 14.52 -6.69
N ALA A 375 -24.03 14.54 -5.92
CA ALA A 375 -24.11 14.47 -4.47
C ALA A 375 -24.90 13.21 -4.09
N ASP A 376 -24.49 12.54 -3.02
CA ASP A 376 -25.21 11.40 -2.41
C ASP A 376 -25.08 11.57 -0.89
N ALA A 377 -24.48 10.63 -0.18
CA ALA A 377 -24.26 10.72 1.27
C ALA A 377 -22.85 11.21 1.67
N VAL A 378 -22.76 11.75 2.89
CA VAL A 378 -21.50 12.02 3.59
C VAL A 378 -21.49 11.28 4.92
N ARG A 379 -20.39 10.58 5.18
CA ARG A 379 -20.16 9.76 6.37
C ARG A 379 -19.01 10.34 7.20
N PHE A 380 -19.26 10.57 8.47
CA PHE A 380 -18.32 11.06 9.47
C PHE A 380 -18.07 9.94 10.49
N GLY A 381 -16.84 9.43 10.56
CA GLY A 381 -16.46 8.38 11.51
C GLY A 381 -16.44 6.97 10.91
N GLY A 382 -15.71 6.06 11.57
CA GLY A 382 -15.61 4.65 11.19
C GLY A 382 -16.76 3.76 11.70
N GLY A 383 -17.32 4.11 12.85
CA GLY A 383 -18.50 3.43 13.39
C GLY A 383 -18.24 2.03 13.94
N MET A 384 -19.34 1.41 14.34
CA MET A 384 -19.39 0.02 14.79
C MET A 384 -19.79 -0.91 13.62
N GLY A 385 -19.33 -2.15 13.67
CA GLY A 385 -19.74 -3.19 12.75
C GLY A 385 -21.25 -3.43 12.77
N ASN A 386 -21.88 -3.43 11.60
CA ASN A 386 -23.33 -3.50 11.44
C ASN A 386 -23.79 -4.62 10.48
N ILE A 387 -22.90 -5.52 10.09
CA ILE A 387 -23.26 -6.69 9.29
C ILE A 387 -23.55 -7.86 10.23
N GLU A 388 -24.76 -8.40 10.16
CA GLU A 388 -25.18 -9.52 10.99
C GLU A 388 -24.64 -10.84 10.45
N ARG A 389 -24.17 -11.70 11.37
CA ARG A 389 -23.88 -13.10 11.12
C ARG A 389 -24.32 -13.94 12.31
N GLY A 390 -25.09 -15.00 12.06
CA GLY A 390 -25.55 -15.89 13.13
C GLY A 390 -26.49 -15.24 14.14
N GLY A 391 -27.24 -14.20 13.74
CA GLY A 391 -28.17 -13.47 14.61
C GLY A 391 -27.55 -12.33 15.42
N GLU A 392 -26.25 -12.06 15.26
CA GLU A 392 -25.56 -10.95 15.94
C GLU A 392 -24.55 -10.23 15.05
N THR A 393 -24.28 -8.96 15.34
CA THR A 393 -23.13 -8.23 14.76
C THR A 393 -21.86 -8.60 15.52
N SER A 394 -20.70 -8.19 15.02
CA SER A 394 -19.41 -8.51 15.66
C SER A 394 -19.22 -7.87 17.05
N GLY A 395 -20.02 -6.85 17.38
CA GLY A 395 -19.88 -6.03 18.59
C GLY A 395 -18.60 -5.19 18.64
N MET A 396 -17.88 -5.03 17.52
CA MET A 396 -16.60 -4.33 17.45
C MET A 396 -16.66 -3.08 16.57
N PRO A 397 -15.77 -2.08 16.81
CA PRO A 397 -15.53 -1.02 15.84
C PRO A 397 -15.16 -1.59 14.47
N ARG A 398 -15.66 -0.97 13.41
CA ARG A 398 -15.55 -1.51 12.04
C ARG A 398 -14.11 -1.71 11.57
N TYR A 399 -13.17 -0.86 12.00
CA TYR A 399 -11.74 -1.00 11.67
C TYR A 399 -11.13 -2.32 12.16
N LEU A 400 -11.73 -2.95 13.18
CA LEU A 400 -11.30 -4.24 13.71
C LEU A 400 -11.92 -5.45 12.98
N GLU A 401 -12.88 -5.24 12.10
CA GLU A 401 -13.53 -6.30 11.33
C GLU A 401 -12.71 -6.70 10.09
N GLY A 402 -12.97 -7.90 9.59
CA GLY A 402 -12.45 -8.37 8.32
C GLY A 402 -12.91 -7.50 7.14
N ALA A 403 -12.11 -7.50 6.06
CA ALA A 403 -12.35 -6.70 4.86
C ALA A 403 -13.71 -7.03 4.20
N ARG A 404 -14.22 -8.25 4.41
CA ARG A 404 -15.52 -8.70 3.89
C ARG A 404 -16.66 -7.77 4.28
N TYR A 405 -16.74 -7.39 5.55
CA TYR A 405 -17.84 -6.57 6.08
C TYR A 405 -17.69 -5.11 5.66
N SER A 406 -16.44 -4.63 5.59
CA SER A 406 -16.13 -3.30 5.04
C SER A 406 -16.52 -3.21 3.55
N ALA A 407 -16.31 -4.28 2.78
CA ALA A 407 -16.68 -4.33 1.37
C ALA A 407 -18.20 -4.22 1.16
N GLN A 408 -18.97 -4.96 1.95
CA GLN A 408 -20.43 -4.87 1.93
C GLN A 408 -20.90 -3.46 2.31
N TRP A 409 -20.35 -2.90 3.39
CA TRP A 409 -20.69 -1.54 3.84
C TRP A 409 -20.30 -0.46 2.83
N ALA A 410 -19.26 -0.70 2.03
CA ALA A 410 -18.82 0.16 0.94
C ALA A 410 -19.58 -0.07 -0.38
N GLY A 411 -20.64 -0.89 -0.37
CA GLY A 411 -21.51 -1.11 -1.52
C GLY A 411 -20.92 -1.99 -2.62
N MET A 412 -19.85 -2.74 -2.34
CA MET A 412 -19.25 -3.64 -3.32
C MET A 412 -20.27 -4.71 -3.77
N PRO A 413 -20.29 -5.11 -5.04
CA PRO A 413 -21.13 -6.21 -5.50
C PRO A 413 -20.87 -7.50 -4.74
N TYR A 414 -21.89 -8.33 -4.54
CA TYR A 414 -21.74 -9.59 -3.79
C TYR A 414 -20.66 -10.52 -4.36
N SER A 415 -20.48 -10.56 -5.68
CA SER A 415 -19.41 -11.33 -6.32
C SER A 415 -17.99 -10.93 -5.88
N VAL A 416 -17.81 -9.70 -5.39
CA VAL A 416 -16.54 -9.17 -4.89
C VAL A 416 -16.25 -9.73 -3.49
N TYR A 417 -17.23 -9.76 -2.59
CA TYR A 417 -17.00 -10.08 -1.17
C TYR A 417 -17.63 -11.39 -0.66
N GLY A 418 -18.57 -11.98 -1.39
CA GLY A 418 -19.29 -13.21 -1.06
C GLY A 418 -18.91 -14.37 -1.98
N GLY A 419 -17.61 -14.56 -2.27
CA GLY A 419 -17.13 -15.63 -3.15
C GLY A 419 -17.40 -17.04 -2.63
N ARG A 420 -17.71 -17.18 -1.34
CA ARG A 420 -18.13 -18.41 -0.67
C ARG A 420 -19.61 -18.38 -0.26
N GLU A 421 -20.39 -17.44 -0.79
CA GLU A 421 -21.84 -17.34 -0.55
C GLU A 421 -22.18 -17.27 0.96
N GLY A 422 -21.34 -16.59 1.74
CA GLY A 422 -21.52 -16.47 3.19
C GLY A 422 -21.27 -17.76 3.98
N LYS A 423 -20.71 -18.81 3.37
CA LYS A 423 -20.43 -20.10 4.02
C LYS A 423 -19.04 -20.18 4.64
N ASP A 424 -18.10 -19.34 4.21
CA ASP A 424 -16.72 -19.27 4.71
C ASP A 424 -16.18 -17.84 4.65
N ASP A 425 -16.41 -17.11 5.74
CA ASP A 425 -16.02 -15.70 5.84
C ASP A 425 -14.51 -15.49 5.91
N MET A 426 -13.74 -16.47 6.37
CA MET A 426 -12.28 -16.37 6.40
C MET A 426 -11.74 -16.34 4.97
N SER A 427 -12.21 -17.27 4.14
CA SER A 427 -11.86 -17.26 2.72
C SER A 427 -12.35 -16.00 2.03
N ASP A 428 -13.58 -15.55 2.30
CA ASP A 428 -14.10 -14.31 1.73
C ASP A 428 -13.25 -13.08 2.14
N ASP A 429 -12.88 -12.95 3.42
CA ASP A 429 -12.02 -11.89 3.95
C ASP A 429 -10.64 -11.84 3.29
N ILE A 430 -10.04 -12.98 2.97
CA ILE A 430 -8.76 -13.04 2.26
C ILE A 430 -8.91 -12.60 0.80
N ASN A 431 -9.96 -13.08 0.12
CA ASN A 431 -10.12 -12.87 -1.32
C ASN A 431 -10.65 -11.47 -1.65
N VAL A 432 -11.51 -10.91 -0.79
CA VAL A 432 -12.19 -9.64 -1.04
C VAL A 432 -11.21 -8.48 -1.20
N ARG A 433 -10.06 -8.49 -0.52
CA ARG A 433 -9.05 -7.41 -0.59
C ARG A 433 -8.58 -7.17 -2.01
N SER A 434 -8.12 -8.24 -2.67
CA SER A 434 -7.70 -8.21 -4.07
C SER A 434 -8.88 -7.93 -5.01
N ARG A 435 -10.06 -8.50 -4.73
CA ARG A 435 -11.24 -8.33 -5.59
C ARG A 435 -11.80 -6.92 -5.55
N MET A 436 -11.80 -6.25 -4.39
CA MET A 436 -12.16 -4.85 -4.27
C MET A 436 -11.23 -3.98 -5.10
N ILE A 437 -9.92 -4.20 -5.02
CA ILE A 437 -8.95 -3.45 -5.82
C ILE A 437 -9.21 -3.65 -7.31
N ASN A 438 -9.44 -4.89 -7.76
CA ASN A 438 -9.73 -5.17 -9.17
C ASN A 438 -11.06 -4.54 -9.62
N TYR A 439 -12.10 -4.56 -8.78
CA TYR A 439 -13.38 -3.92 -9.07
C TYR A 439 -13.26 -2.39 -9.13
N LEU A 440 -12.57 -1.78 -8.17
CA LEU A 440 -12.33 -0.33 -8.18
C LEU A 440 -11.46 0.08 -9.36
N SER A 441 -10.47 -0.73 -9.75
CA SER A 441 -9.54 -0.41 -10.84
C SER A 441 -9.98 -0.83 -12.23
N GLY A 442 -10.97 -1.70 -12.38
CA GLY A 442 -11.44 -2.15 -13.70
C GLY A 442 -11.80 -0.96 -14.58
N GLY A 443 -11.32 -0.97 -15.83
CA GLY A 443 -11.45 0.13 -16.78
C GLY A 443 -10.37 1.21 -16.67
N SER A 444 -9.52 1.16 -15.64
CA SER A 444 -8.35 2.06 -15.54
C SER A 444 -7.22 1.63 -16.49
N ILE A 445 -6.22 2.49 -16.65
CA ILE A 445 -5.05 2.18 -17.47
C ILE A 445 -4.21 0.99 -16.94
N PHE A 446 -4.30 0.69 -15.65
CA PHE A 446 -3.55 -0.41 -15.02
C PHE A 446 -4.37 -1.72 -14.94
N ASN A 447 -5.70 -1.63 -15.10
CA ASN A 447 -6.59 -2.78 -15.26
C ASN A 447 -7.62 -2.56 -16.38
N PRO A 448 -7.18 -2.47 -17.65
CA PRO A 448 -8.05 -2.05 -18.76
C PRO A 448 -9.02 -3.13 -19.26
N LYS A 449 -8.78 -4.40 -18.90
CA LYS A 449 -9.58 -5.55 -19.40
C LYS A 449 -10.81 -5.82 -18.54
N ASP A 450 -10.70 -5.64 -17.23
CA ASP A 450 -11.83 -5.81 -16.32
C ASP A 450 -12.75 -4.59 -16.37
N LYS A 451 -14.04 -4.78 -16.09
CA LYS A 451 -14.98 -3.68 -15.87
C LYS A 451 -14.97 -3.28 -14.40
N GLY A 452 -15.06 -1.98 -14.12
CA GLY A 452 -14.95 -1.47 -12.76
C GLY A 452 -15.15 0.03 -12.67
N LEU A 453 -14.63 0.63 -11.59
CA LEU A 453 -14.81 2.05 -11.28
C LEU A 453 -13.66 2.95 -11.76
N GLY A 454 -12.71 2.44 -12.55
CA GLY A 454 -11.68 3.22 -13.22
C GLY A 454 -10.56 3.81 -12.34
N VAL A 455 -10.47 3.46 -11.06
CA VAL A 455 -9.44 3.99 -10.14
C VAL A 455 -8.06 3.43 -10.49
N PRO A 456 -7.05 4.26 -10.84
CA PRO A 456 -5.81 3.79 -11.44
C PRO A 456 -4.77 3.33 -10.41
N PHE A 457 -5.08 2.30 -9.62
CA PHE A 457 -4.13 1.72 -8.67
C PHE A 457 -2.86 1.23 -9.38
N GLU A 458 -1.69 1.51 -8.79
CA GLU A 458 -0.40 1.17 -9.39
C GLU A 458 0.29 -0.01 -8.70
N LEU A 459 -0.03 -0.28 -7.44
CA LEU A 459 0.45 -1.44 -6.70
C LEU A 459 -0.49 -1.80 -5.56
N SER A 460 -0.31 -3.01 -5.03
CA SER A 460 -0.95 -3.45 -3.81
C SER A 460 0.03 -4.08 -2.81
N MET A 461 -0.10 -3.79 -1.51
CA MET A 461 0.76 -4.40 -0.48
C MET A 461 -0.03 -4.83 0.76
N ALA A 462 0.13 -6.08 1.17
CA ALA A 462 -0.37 -6.57 2.45
C ALA A 462 0.76 -6.61 3.50
N LEU A 463 0.51 -6.10 4.70
CA LEU A 463 1.42 -6.26 5.84
C LEU A 463 0.83 -7.28 6.83
N HIS A 464 1.53 -8.40 6.98
CA HIS A 464 1.19 -9.51 7.86
C HIS A 464 2.28 -9.73 8.92
N SER A 465 2.02 -10.65 9.84
CA SER A 465 3.03 -11.13 10.79
C SER A 465 3.00 -12.65 10.86
N ASP A 466 4.16 -13.30 10.83
CA ASP A 466 4.24 -14.75 10.77
C ASP A 466 4.11 -15.40 12.17
N ALA A 467 4.04 -16.72 12.20
CA ALA A 467 3.83 -17.53 13.40
C ALA A 467 5.05 -18.39 13.80
N GLY A 468 6.27 -17.98 13.44
CA GLY A 468 7.50 -18.70 13.81
C GLY A 468 7.95 -18.43 15.26
N ALA A 469 8.61 -19.38 15.93
CA ALA A 469 9.14 -19.13 17.27
C ALA A 469 10.59 -19.63 17.38
N SER A 470 11.40 -18.91 18.16
CA SER A 470 12.76 -19.30 18.51
C SER A 470 12.83 -19.73 19.97
N LYS A 471 13.61 -20.79 20.25
CA LYS A 471 13.92 -21.22 21.62
C LYS A 471 15.10 -20.47 22.24
N GLU A 472 15.80 -19.67 21.43
CA GLU A 472 17.04 -18.98 21.78
C GLU A 472 16.88 -17.46 21.65
N ASP A 473 15.65 -16.94 21.67
CA ASP A 473 15.33 -15.51 21.51
C ASP A 473 15.94 -14.86 20.25
N LYS A 474 16.21 -15.66 19.22
CA LYS A 474 16.67 -15.15 17.90
C LYS A 474 15.53 -14.45 17.17
N ILE A 475 15.86 -13.36 16.47
CA ILE A 475 14.94 -12.66 15.57
C ILE A 475 14.55 -13.58 14.41
N ILE A 476 13.24 -13.78 14.22
CA ILE A 476 12.69 -14.50 13.06
C ILE A 476 12.76 -13.60 11.82
N GLY A 477 12.29 -12.35 11.95
CA GLY A 477 12.43 -11.31 10.93
C GLY A 477 11.51 -11.48 9.72
N THR A 478 11.89 -10.87 8.60
CA THR A 478 10.95 -10.50 7.52
C THR A 478 10.98 -11.45 6.32
N LEU A 479 9.82 -11.95 5.90
CA LEU A 479 9.61 -12.76 4.68
C LEU A 479 8.77 -11.97 3.66
N GLY A 480 9.11 -12.11 2.38
CA GLY A 480 8.32 -11.57 1.27
C GLY A 480 7.61 -12.68 0.50
N ILE A 481 6.37 -12.44 0.07
CA ILE A 481 5.60 -13.38 -0.76
C ILE A 481 5.10 -12.65 -2.00
N TYR A 482 5.19 -13.31 -3.15
CA TYR A 482 4.69 -12.85 -4.44
C TYR A 482 4.18 -14.05 -5.26
N THR A 483 3.42 -13.78 -6.33
CA THR A 483 2.98 -14.80 -7.30
C THR A 483 3.34 -14.39 -8.72
N THR A 484 4.16 -15.19 -9.41
CA THR A 484 4.44 -14.99 -10.85
C THR A 484 3.65 -15.91 -11.77
N ASP A 485 3.21 -17.07 -11.28
CA ASP A 485 2.53 -18.08 -12.09
C ASP A 485 1.01 -17.92 -12.02
N PHE A 486 0.49 -16.94 -12.75
CA PHE A 486 -0.94 -16.72 -12.96
C PHE A 486 -1.15 -15.82 -14.19
N ASN A 487 -2.25 -16.03 -14.92
CA ASN A 487 -2.63 -15.22 -16.07
C ASN A 487 -1.49 -15.05 -17.10
N ASN A 488 -0.86 -16.17 -17.48
CA ASN A 488 0.28 -16.21 -18.41
C ASN A 488 1.49 -15.38 -17.98
N GLY A 489 1.66 -15.16 -16.67
CA GLY A 489 2.80 -14.42 -16.13
C GLY A 489 2.70 -12.90 -16.26
N VAL A 490 1.52 -12.36 -16.59
CA VAL A 490 1.29 -10.92 -16.74
C VAL A 490 0.20 -10.38 -15.81
N LEU A 491 0.29 -9.09 -15.53
CA LEU A 491 -0.66 -8.26 -14.78
C LEU A 491 -1.74 -7.69 -15.73
N GLY A 492 -2.71 -6.95 -15.20
CA GLY A 492 -3.90 -6.48 -15.93
C GLY A 492 -3.56 -5.68 -17.20
N ALA A 493 -2.58 -4.78 -17.11
CA ALA A 493 -2.09 -3.98 -18.23
C ALA A 493 -0.95 -4.65 -19.05
N GLY A 494 -0.67 -5.93 -18.82
CA GLY A 494 0.37 -6.68 -19.56
C GLY A 494 1.78 -6.59 -18.99
N THR A 495 2.00 -5.84 -17.91
CA THR A 495 3.27 -5.82 -17.17
C THR A 495 3.59 -7.23 -16.66
N ASP A 496 4.83 -7.67 -16.83
CA ASP A 496 5.31 -8.97 -16.35
C ASP A 496 5.21 -9.05 -14.81
N ARG A 497 4.65 -10.15 -14.29
CA ARG A 497 4.43 -10.34 -12.84
C ARG A 497 5.70 -10.39 -12.02
N TYR A 498 6.87 -10.53 -12.64
CA TYR A 498 8.13 -10.33 -11.93
C TYR A 498 8.30 -8.89 -11.40
N ALA A 499 7.50 -7.92 -11.86
CA ALA A 499 7.37 -6.62 -11.19
C ALA A 499 6.94 -6.73 -9.72
N SER A 500 6.16 -7.77 -9.35
CA SER A 500 5.79 -8.10 -7.96
C SER A 500 6.98 -8.64 -7.16
N ARG A 501 7.84 -9.44 -7.80
CA ARG A 501 9.08 -9.93 -7.18
C ARG A 501 10.02 -8.77 -6.91
N ASP A 502 10.18 -7.85 -7.88
CA ASP A 502 11.01 -6.65 -7.73
C ASP A 502 10.52 -5.80 -6.56
N LEU A 503 9.20 -5.57 -6.45
CA LEU A 503 8.58 -4.88 -5.33
C LEU A 503 8.92 -5.55 -3.98
N SER A 504 8.77 -6.87 -3.90
CA SER A 504 9.07 -7.65 -2.69
C SER A 504 10.55 -7.54 -2.28
N ASP A 505 11.48 -7.67 -3.23
CA ASP A 505 12.92 -7.54 -2.94
C ASP A 505 13.29 -6.15 -2.44
N ILE A 506 12.75 -5.11 -3.09
CA ILE A 506 13.01 -3.71 -2.71
C ILE A 506 12.51 -3.45 -1.28
N LEU A 507 11.29 -3.89 -0.93
CA LEU A 507 10.74 -3.76 0.41
C LEU A 507 11.58 -4.48 1.47
N LEU A 508 11.94 -5.75 1.24
CA LEU A 508 12.76 -6.51 2.19
C LEU A 508 14.16 -5.92 2.35
N THR A 509 14.73 -5.35 1.27
CA THR A 509 16.06 -4.75 1.29
C THR A 509 16.06 -3.49 2.12
N GLN A 510 15.06 -2.63 1.91
CA GLN A 510 14.90 -1.38 2.65
C GLN A 510 14.66 -1.65 4.14
N LEU A 511 13.76 -2.59 4.47
CA LEU A 511 13.46 -2.98 5.85
C LEU A 511 14.70 -3.51 6.57
N GLN A 512 15.41 -4.45 5.97
CA GLN A 512 16.62 -5.01 6.58
C GLN A 512 17.67 -3.92 6.82
N ARG A 513 17.90 -3.05 5.84
CA ARG A 513 18.88 -1.96 5.94
C ARG A 513 18.51 -1.01 7.08
N ASP A 514 17.30 -0.46 7.04
CA ASP A 514 16.91 0.60 7.96
C ASP A 514 16.75 0.07 9.40
N ILE A 515 16.25 -1.16 9.60
CA ILE A 515 16.15 -1.74 10.95
C ILE A 515 17.55 -2.02 11.54
N ARG A 516 18.44 -2.69 10.77
CA ARG A 516 19.81 -2.98 11.24
C ARG A 516 20.55 -1.70 11.62
N SER A 517 20.42 -0.65 10.81
CA SER A 517 21.10 0.62 11.05
C SER A 517 20.57 1.39 12.25
N ASN A 518 19.26 1.39 12.51
CA ASN A 518 18.67 2.16 13.62
C ASN A 518 18.75 1.46 14.98
N TYR A 519 18.75 0.12 14.99
CA TYR A 519 18.64 -0.66 16.23
C TYR A 519 19.92 -1.43 16.60
N ALA A 520 20.94 -1.44 15.73
CA ALA A 520 22.16 -2.23 15.90
C ALA A 520 21.87 -3.72 16.18
N ILE A 521 20.75 -4.23 15.65
CA ILE A 521 20.35 -5.64 15.74
C ILE A 521 20.59 -6.34 14.43
N ASP A 522 20.88 -7.63 14.47
CA ASP A 522 20.90 -8.44 13.26
C ASP A 522 19.46 -8.81 12.83
N TRP A 523 18.79 -7.88 12.16
CA TRP A 523 17.45 -8.14 11.65
C TRP A 523 17.50 -9.17 10.50
N THR A 524 16.95 -10.35 10.77
CA THR A 524 16.91 -11.46 9.82
C THR A 524 16.05 -11.09 8.61
N ARG A 525 16.68 -11.02 7.44
CA ARG A 525 15.96 -11.09 6.16
C ARG A 525 15.74 -12.55 5.80
N ARG A 526 14.48 -12.95 5.68
CA ARG A 526 14.10 -14.29 5.21
C ARG A 526 13.95 -14.31 3.69
N SER A 527 13.55 -15.49 3.18
CA SER A 527 13.33 -15.77 1.77
C SER A 527 12.29 -14.85 1.10
N MET A 528 12.30 -14.83 -0.24
CA MET A 528 11.20 -14.30 -1.04
C MET A 528 10.46 -15.45 -1.72
N TRP A 529 9.29 -15.82 -1.21
CA TRP A 529 8.53 -16.97 -1.69
C TRP A 529 7.68 -16.63 -2.91
N ASN A 530 7.85 -17.41 -3.99
CA ASN A 530 6.92 -17.43 -5.11
C ASN A 530 5.80 -18.43 -4.81
N ARG A 531 4.70 -17.97 -4.21
CA ARG A 531 3.63 -18.83 -3.70
C ARG A 531 2.27 -18.27 -4.05
N ASN A 532 1.37 -19.18 -4.39
CA ASN A 532 0.05 -18.87 -4.95
C ASN A 532 -0.96 -18.40 -3.89
N TYR A 533 -0.72 -17.24 -3.28
CA TYR A 533 -1.59 -16.65 -2.27
C TYR A 533 -2.53 -15.64 -2.92
N SER A 534 -3.80 -15.63 -2.51
CA SER A 534 -4.83 -14.82 -3.18
C SER A 534 -4.50 -13.32 -3.22
N GLU A 535 -3.92 -12.81 -2.12
CA GLU A 535 -3.49 -11.41 -1.96
C GLU A 535 -2.31 -11.01 -2.88
N THR A 536 -1.65 -11.97 -3.54
CA THR A 536 -0.59 -11.69 -4.54
C THR A 536 -0.89 -12.29 -5.92
N ARG A 537 -1.81 -13.26 -6.01
CA ARG A 537 -2.28 -13.88 -7.25
C ARG A 537 -3.32 -13.01 -7.96
N LEU A 538 -4.35 -12.57 -7.22
CA LEU A 538 -5.51 -11.93 -7.83
C LEU A 538 -5.33 -10.46 -8.24
N PRO A 539 -4.54 -9.61 -7.54
CA PRO A 539 -4.43 -8.21 -7.93
C PRO A 539 -3.99 -8.04 -9.39
N ALA A 540 -4.65 -7.13 -10.11
CA ALA A 540 -4.31 -6.78 -11.49
C ALA A 540 -3.02 -5.94 -11.60
N VAL A 541 -2.41 -5.57 -10.47
CA VAL A 541 -1.25 -4.69 -10.35
C VAL A 541 -0.12 -5.41 -9.59
N PRO A 542 1.14 -4.93 -9.63
CA PRO A 542 2.22 -5.51 -8.84
C PRO A 542 1.83 -5.62 -7.37
N SER A 543 2.07 -6.78 -6.77
CA SER A 543 1.52 -7.13 -5.46
C SER A 543 2.44 -8.01 -4.62
N THR A 544 2.47 -7.76 -3.32
CA THR A 544 3.27 -8.56 -2.37
C THR A 544 2.62 -8.62 -0.99
N ILE A 545 2.88 -9.70 -0.26
CA ILE A 545 2.67 -9.78 1.18
C ILE A 545 4.05 -9.66 1.84
N ILE A 546 4.13 -8.80 2.86
CA ILE A 546 5.28 -8.69 3.75
C ILE A 546 4.87 -9.29 5.09
N GLU A 547 5.43 -10.45 5.39
CA GLU A 547 5.41 -11.03 6.73
C GLU A 547 6.52 -10.35 7.54
N LEU A 548 6.18 -9.28 8.25
CA LEU A 548 7.17 -8.35 8.80
C LEU A 548 8.09 -9.00 9.83
N LEU A 549 7.49 -9.68 10.78
CA LEU A 549 8.11 -10.28 11.96
C LEU A 549 7.22 -11.44 12.44
N SER A 550 7.67 -12.20 13.44
CA SER A 550 6.80 -13.22 14.04
C SER A 550 6.05 -12.74 15.29
N HIS A 551 4.73 -12.83 15.25
CA HIS A 551 3.88 -12.53 16.41
C HIS A 551 3.89 -13.62 17.50
N GLN A 552 4.55 -14.76 17.25
CA GLN A 552 4.77 -15.82 18.24
C GLN A 552 6.16 -15.80 18.85
N ASN A 553 7.05 -14.90 18.40
CA ASN A 553 8.42 -14.83 18.89
C ASN A 553 8.60 -13.63 19.83
N PHE A 554 9.10 -13.89 21.04
CA PHE A 554 9.25 -12.85 22.05
C PHE A 554 10.22 -11.74 21.61
N ALA A 555 11.37 -12.10 21.02
CA ALA A 555 12.38 -11.14 20.58
C ALA A 555 11.86 -10.20 19.47
N ASP A 556 11.06 -10.73 18.54
CA ASP A 556 10.39 -9.95 17.50
C ASP A 556 9.34 -9.01 18.13
N MET A 557 8.48 -9.53 19.02
CA MET A 557 7.40 -8.76 19.64
C MET A 557 7.86 -7.68 20.60
N ARG A 558 9.04 -7.82 21.22
CA ARG A 558 9.66 -6.76 22.02
C ARG A 558 9.88 -5.49 21.18
N LEU A 559 10.35 -5.66 19.94
CA LEU A 559 10.51 -4.57 18.98
C LEU A 559 9.17 -4.18 18.38
N GLY A 560 8.34 -5.16 18.06
CA GLY A 560 7.00 -4.96 17.50
C GLY A 560 6.10 -4.06 18.34
N HIS A 561 6.26 -4.03 19.66
CA HIS A 561 5.52 -3.16 20.57
C HIS A 561 6.15 -1.76 20.76
N ASP A 562 7.38 -1.51 20.31
CA ASP A 562 8.03 -0.20 20.37
C ASP A 562 7.46 0.75 19.30
N PRO A 563 6.88 1.90 19.67
CA PRO A 563 6.38 2.87 18.70
C PRO A 563 7.47 3.43 17.76
N ASN A 564 8.73 3.56 18.22
CA ASN A 564 9.82 4.00 17.36
C ASN A 564 10.14 2.95 16.29
N PHE A 565 10.02 1.67 16.64
CA PHE A 565 10.21 0.58 15.68
C PHE A 565 9.09 0.59 14.65
N LYS A 566 7.84 0.80 15.08
CA LYS A 566 6.70 0.96 14.17
C LYS A 566 6.89 2.14 13.21
N PHE A 567 7.37 3.28 13.71
CA PHE A 567 7.73 4.43 12.87
C PHE A 567 8.83 4.08 11.87
N THR A 568 9.91 3.42 12.31
CA THR A 568 11.02 3.00 11.44
C THR A 568 10.55 2.06 10.34
N VAL A 569 9.72 1.08 10.67
CA VAL A 569 9.11 0.16 9.70
C VAL A 569 8.23 0.91 8.71
N GLY A 570 7.32 1.77 9.20
CA GLY A 570 6.45 2.59 8.34
C GLY A 570 7.26 3.46 7.37
N ARG A 571 8.29 4.14 7.88
CA ARG A 571 9.20 4.97 7.08
C ARG A 571 9.98 4.15 6.06
N SER A 572 10.48 2.98 6.45
CA SER A 572 11.19 2.07 5.55
C SER A 572 10.29 1.60 4.40
N ILE A 573 9.06 1.18 4.70
CA ILE A 573 8.10 0.75 3.66
C ILE A 573 7.75 1.92 2.74
N TYR A 574 7.51 3.11 3.28
CA TYR A 574 7.30 4.33 2.50
C TYR A 574 8.46 4.59 1.53
N LYS A 575 9.71 4.60 2.02
CA LYS A 575 10.91 4.78 1.18
C LYS A 575 10.95 3.77 0.03
N ALA A 576 10.69 2.50 0.32
CA ALA A 576 10.72 1.43 -0.69
C ALA A 576 9.62 1.60 -1.75
N ILE A 577 8.40 1.94 -1.34
CA ILE A 577 7.26 2.19 -2.25
C ILE A 577 7.56 3.39 -3.15
N LEU A 578 8.07 4.48 -2.58
CA LEU A 578 8.45 5.68 -3.34
C LEU A 578 9.53 5.35 -4.37
N GLN A 579 10.61 4.68 -3.96
CA GLN A 579 11.68 4.23 -4.85
C GLN A 579 11.17 3.33 -5.97
N TYR A 580 10.30 2.37 -5.64
CA TYR A 580 9.72 1.45 -6.60
C TYR A 580 8.90 2.20 -7.66
N LEU A 581 7.92 3.00 -7.25
CA LEU A 581 7.03 3.72 -8.17
C LEU A 581 7.79 4.76 -8.99
N CYS A 582 8.71 5.51 -8.39
CA CYS A 582 9.53 6.45 -9.15
C CYS A 582 10.42 5.73 -10.18
N ASN A 583 11.00 4.57 -9.84
CA ASN A 583 11.75 3.77 -10.81
C ASN A 583 10.85 3.17 -11.91
N GLN A 584 9.62 2.75 -11.59
CA GLN A 584 8.64 2.28 -12.57
C GLN A 584 8.33 3.35 -13.63
N HIS A 585 8.29 4.61 -13.21
CA HIS A 585 8.01 5.77 -14.06
C HIS A 585 9.25 6.48 -14.61
N GLY A 586 10.45 6.04 -14.24
CA GLY A 586 11.70 6.72 -14.63
C GLY A 586 11.81 8.15 -14.09
N LYS A 587 11.27 8.42 -12.91
CA LYS A 587 11.30 9.72 -12.24
C LYS A 587 12.27 9.69 -11.06
N ASP A 588 12.86 10.84 -10.75
CA ASP A 588 13.58 11.04 -9.49
C ASP A 588 12.59 11.11 -8.32
N TYR A 589 13.11 10.93 -7.11
CA TYR A 589 12.32 11.02 -5.89
C TYR A 589 13.02 11.82 -4.79
N VAL A 590 12.22 12.31 -3.84
CA VAL A 590 12.67 12.89 -2.59
C VAL A 590 11.81 12.32 -1.47
N VAL A 591 12.46 11.70 -0.49
CA VAL A 591 11.79 11.20 0.71
C VAL A 591 11.49 12.37 1.65
N GLN A 592 10.34 12.35 2.33
CA GLN A 592 9.99 13.35 3.33
C GLN A 592 11.04 13.38 4.47
N PRO A 593 11.49 14.57 4.92
CA PRO A 593 12.39 14.70 6.06
C PRO A 593 11.87 14.02 7.33
N LEU A 594 12.77 13.80 8.29
CA LEU A 594 12.38 13.34 9.63
C LEU A 594 11.63 14.45 10.39
N PRO A 595 10.84 14.10 11.42
CA PRO A 595 10.24 15.09 12.32
C PRO A 595 11.29 16.03 12.89
N VAL A 596 10.93 17.30 13.06
CA VAL A 596 11.83 18.30 13.68
C VAL A 596 12.16 17.94 15.13
N SER A 597 13.29 18.42 15.63
CA SER A 597 13.69 18.26 17.03
C SER A 597 13.94 19.61 17.71
N ASN A 598 14.24 19.57 19.01
CA ASN A 598 14.58 20.76 19.82
C ASN A 598 13.58 21.92 19.68
N PHE A 599 12.30 21.60 19.50
CA PHE A 599 11.26 22.61 19.38
C PHE A 599 11.18 23.45 20.66
N ALA A 600 11.17 24.77 20.51
CA ALA A 600 11.13 25.72 21.60
C ALA A 600 10.24 26.92 21.24
N ILE A 601 9.60 27.46 22.28
CA ILE A 601 8.73 28.63 22.21
C ILE A 601 9.27 29.70 23.16
N ARG A 602 9.36 30.95 22.70
CA ARG A 602 9.72 32.12 23.51
C ARG A 602 8.80 33.29 23.19
N PHE A 603 8.63 34.23 24.11
CA PHE A 603 7.99 35.50 23.77
C PHE A 603 8.86 36.27 22.78
N GLY A 604 8.24 36.77 21.71
CA GLY A 604 8.92 37.60 20.72
C GLY A 604 9.12 39.03 21.21
N ASN A 605 9.99 39.77 20.54
CA ASN A 605 10.32 41.17 20.89
C ASN A 605 9.16 42.14 20.67
N LYS A 606 8.15 41.74 19.89
CA LYS A 606 6.94 42.54 19.64
C LYS A 606 5.81 42.08 20.56
N LYS A 607 5.00 43.03 21.04
CA LYS A 607 3.81 42.75 21.85
C LYS A 607 2.94 41.69 21.17
N ASN A 608 2.49 40.70 21.95
CA ASN A 608 1.62 39.61 21.52
C ASN A 608 2.21 38.75 20.37
N THR A 609 3.49 38.40 20.47
CA THR A 609 4.12 37.46 19.53
C THR A 609 4.85 36.34 20.27
N LEU A 610 4.87 35.14 19.68
CA LEU A 610 5.71 34.03 20.09
C LEU A 610 6.72 33.73 18.99
N GLN A 611 7.98 33.56 19.36
CA GLN A 611 9.03 33.05 18.50
C GLN A 611 9.16 31.54 18.72
N LEU A 612 8.99 30.80 17.62
CA LEU A 612 9.17 29.37 17.52
C LEU A 612 10.55 29.10 16.92
N SER A 613 11.21 28.05 17.39
CA SER A 613 12.47 27.56 16.84
C SER A 613 12.56 26.05 16.96
N TRP A 614 13.22 25.40 16.03
CA TRP A 614 13.46 23.96 16.02
C TRP A 614 14.74 23.62 15.24
N ASN A 615 15.12 22.36 15.23
CA ASN A 615 16.15 21.83 14.35
C ASN A 615 15.52 20.98 13.25
N GLY A 616 16.02 21.12 12.03
CA GLY A 616 15.71 20.18 10.96
C GLY A 616 16.53 18.92 11.13
N GLU A 617 15.88 17.76 11.08
CA GLU A 617 16.53 16.45 11.24
C GLU A 617 16.93 15.85 9.89
N GLU A 618 18.21 15.50 9.75
CA GLU A 618 18.72 14.78 8.59
C GLU A 618 18.54 13.26 8.77
N ASP A 619 18.09 12.58 7.72
CA ASP A 619 18.05 11.12 7.67
C ASP A 619 19.37 10.61 7.05
N LEU A 620 20.29 10.15 7.89
CA LEU A 620 21.59 9.65 7.43
C LEU A 620 21.48 8.43 6.49
N LEU A 621 20.35 7.71 6.53
CA LEU A 621 20.08 6.57 5.66
C LEU A 621 19.38 6.97 4.36
N GLU A 622 18.98 8.23 4.22
CA GLU A 622 18.26 8.74 3.07
C GLU A 622 18.69 10.18 2.73
N PRO A 623 19.78 10.33 1.95
CA PRO A 623 20.34 11.63 1.62
C PRO A 623 19.37 12.58 0.88
N THR A 624 18.31 12.05 0.24
CA THR A 624 17.31 12.90 -0.42
C THR A 624 16.44 13.64 0.59
N ALA A 625 16.27 13.13 1.82
CA ALA A 625 15.36 13.63 2.85
C ALA A 625 15.88 14.85 3.63
N LYS A 626 16.66 15.72 2.98
CA LYS A 626 17.20 16.92 3.61
C LYS A 626 16.11 17.98 3.86
N PRO A 627 15.88 18.44 5.10
CA PRO A 627 14.91 19.48 5.39
C PRO A 627 15.35 20.82 4.78
N ARG A 628 14.40 21.50 4.13
CA ARG A 628 14.61 22.82 3.51
C ARG A 628 13.56 23.84 3.94
N GLU A 629 12.37 23.36 4.19
CA GLU A 629 11.20 24.14 4.54
C GLU A 629 10.36 23.31 5.51
N TYR A 630 9.51 24.00 6.26
CA TYR A 630 8.72 23.42 7.34
C TYR A 630 7.27 23.89 7.21
N ILE A 631 6.35 23.09 7.75
CA ILE A 631 4.95 23.46 7.86
C ILE A 631 4.65 23.62 9.34
N VAL A 632 4.21 24.81 9.74
CA VAL A 632 3.77 25.09 11.11
C VAL A 632 2.25 24.98 11.13
N TYR A 633 1.73 24.02 11.87
CA TYR A 633 0.30 23.85 12.08
C TYR A 633 -0.10 24.58 13.35
N THR A 634 -1.21 25.30 13.32
CA THR A 634 -1.67 26.09 14.48
C THR A 634 -3.03 25.61 14.94
N ARG A 635 -3.19 25.47 16.26
CA ARG A 635 -4.47 25.23 16.93
C ARG A 635 -4.67 26.28 18.02
N ILE A 636 -5.79 26.99 17.99
CA ILE A 636 -6.13 28.07 18.95
C ILE A 636 -7.23 27.60 19.90
N GLY A 637 -7.03 27.79 21.20
CA GLY A 637 -7.99 27.45 22.25
C GLY A 637 -8.35 25.97 22.24
N ARG A 638 -9.64 25.67 22.13
CA ARG A 638 -10.14 24.30 22.00
C ARG A 638 -10.20 23.80 20.56
N GLY A 639 -9.86 24.66 19.58
CA GLY A 639 -9.83 24.47 18.12
C GLY A 639 -9.26 23.16 17.59
N GLY A 640 -9.37 22.92 16.28
CA GLY A 640 -8.55 21.93 15.56
C GLY A 640 -7.25 22.55 15.02
N PHE A 641 -6.35 21.73 14.48
CA PHE A 641 -5.22 22.23 13.69
C PHE A 641 -5.69 22.75 12.32
N ASP A 642 -5.11 23.87 11.89
CA ASP A 642 -5.33 24.47 10.57
C ASP A 642 -4.64 23.69 9.43
N ASN A 643 -4.65 24.25 8.21
CA ASN A 643 -3.98 23.65 7.05
C ASN A 643 -2.45 23.81 7.07
N GLY A 644 -1.92 24.50 8.08
CA GLY A 644 -0.52 24.82 8.21
C GLY A 644 -0.06 26.00 7.36
N VAL A 645 1.04 26.61 7.80
CA VAL A 645 1.74 27.68 7.10
C VAL A 645 3.14 27.20 6.73
N ARG A 646 3.50 27.34 5.45
CA ARG A 646 4.84 27.02 4.96
C ARG A 646 5.83 28.10 5.40
N VAL A 647 6.96 27.68 5.96
CA VAL A 647 8.06 28.54 6.39
C VAL A 647 9.40 28.02 5.87
N SER A 648 10.31 28.92 5.54
CA SER A 648 11.62 28.59 4.93
C SER A 648 12.78 28.57 5.92
N SER A 649 12.52 28.92 7.19
CA SER A 649 13.52 28.93 8.26
C SER A 649 13.12 27.97 9.38
N PRO A 650 14.10 27.43 10.13
CA PRO A 650 13.85 26.61 11.32
C PRO A 650 13.37 27.42 12.54
N SER A 651 12.71 28.55 12.26
CA SER A 651 12.13 29.45 13.23
C SER A 651 10.98 30.21 12.57
N TYR A 652 9.95 30.53 13.36
CA TYR A 652 8.79 31.27 12.88
C TYR A 652 8.24 32.16 13.98
N THR A 653 7.82 33.38 13.66
CA THR A 653 7.15 34.26 14.62
C THR A 653 5.66 34.24 14.37
N VAL A 654 4.90 33.75 15.33
CA VAL A 654 3.43 33.73 15.29
C VAL A 654 2.87 34.86 16.13
N LYS A 655 1.81 35.50 15.64
CA LYS A 655 1.06 36.51 16.39
C LYS A 655 0.03 35.79 17.26
N ILE A 656 -0.10 36.22 18.50
CA ILE A 656 -1.04 35.61 19.46
C ILE A 656 -2.08 36.60 19.93
N GLU A 657 -3.22 36.09 20.38
CA GLU A 657 -4.25 36.86 21.03
C GLU A 657 -4.24 36.55 22.53
N PRO A 658 -4.11 37.56 23.42
CA PRO A 658 -4.19 37.34 24.85
C PRO A 658 -5.50 36.64 25.24
N GLY A 659 -5.41 35.67 26.16
CA GLY A 659 -6.57 34.92 26.66
C GLY A 659 -6.85 33.59 25.96
N TYR A 660 -6.11 33.24 24.90
CA TYR A 660 -6.25 31.97 24.19
C TYR A 660 -4.97 31.11 24.29
N CYS A 661 -5.13 29.82 24.55
CA CYS A 661 -4.02 28.85 24.43
C CYS A 661 -3.68 28.64 22.96
N LEU A 662 -2.38 28.52 22.65
CA LEU A 662 -1.90 28.20 21.31
C LEU A 662 -1.16 26.86 21.36
N PHE A 663 -1.53 25.93 20.48
CA PHE A 663 -0.84 24.68 20.23
C PHE A 663 -0.21 24.75 18.84
N LEU A 664 1.04 24.31 18.73
CA LEU A 664 1.91 24.52 17.59
C LEU A 664 2.70 23.26 17.25
#